data_AF-A0AAY4EVY9-F1
#
_entry.id   AF-A0AAY4EVY9-F1
#
_cell.length_a   1.000
_cell.length_b   1.000
_cell.length_c   1.000
_cell.angle_alpha   90.00
_cell.angle_beta   90.00
_cell.angle_gamma   90.00
#
_symmetry.space_group_name_H-M   'P 1'
#
loop_
_entity.id
_entity.type
_entity.pdbx_description
1 polymer ?
#
loop_
_entity_poly.entity_id
_entity_poly.type
_entity_poly.pdbx_seq_one_letter_code
_entity_poly.pdbx_strand_id
1 'polypeptide(L)'
;MALIAHRAGLYKQKNKTHKHGKHRTKGEVERENKGRVAAMAVTKKQRRELSKMDRRHKAGQLRRNKKDQVLAEKRRLGSGDGPPHLVAVVTLHASADAASVARLLRAEGGGGLVRVTQGTEDCFGLVLPRFKHRFIFVRPDTGDSDLHTLLDVAKVADSLVFVLDAAVGWDSYGEYCLSCLFAQGLPSHVLVCQGVAALPVKKRADCRRALSRLTESRFPDARLLPLDTEQDAALLLRHLGSQKQRRLGFRSRRSHLLAQCVTYMPTCSDNGPNALPMGLGTLRVSGYVRGCPLQVNRLIHIVGHGDFQLSQIDAPTDPLPIQLTQCAFVVLQDGGDGPAVRVLMKADPAQRESLQTEAEVDPMDREQTWPTEEELQEAEEELKNRRVLKVPKGTSEYQASWIVDDEVGEASDDSCDDSCDDDDDMMEEDGGSDGASGDEAEEEEEELSSSGRGGTDQQYDEGMDEAEESEGLKRYREARAHEIFPDEIDTPLDVPARTRFQRYRGLKSFRSSPWDPMENLPPDYSRIFQFQNFERTRRRVVAEAAQEEEGAMVGWYVTLHVVDVPPSVMESFQRGRPLLLVSLLPHEQKMSVMHMLVHRHPSNTEPIKSKEELVFQCGFRRFRASPTFSQHTAADKHKMERFLRADAPTVMSVYAPITFPTAGVLVFKQRDNGMQDLVATGSLLSCNPQRVVLKRIVLSGHPFKINRRSAVVRYMFFNRDDILWFKPVELRTKWGRRGHIKEPLGTHGHMKCVFDNQLRSQDTVMMNLYKRVYPRWTYDPYVPLPLPWVKQEQSVDENEEME
;
A
#
# COMPACT_ATOMS: atom_id res chain seq x y z
N MET A 1 26.18 -7.68 56.31
CA MET A 1 25.63 -9.05 56.38
C MET A 1 24.10 -8.98 56.41
N ALA A 2 23.46 -9.00 55.24
CA ALA A 2 22.01 -9.03 55.11
C ALA A 2 21.58 -10.46 54.77
N LEU A 3 20.78 -11.07 55.66
CA LEU A 3 20.29 -12.44 55.51
C LEU A 3 19.21 -12.50 54.43
N ILE A 4 19.51 -13.25 53.37
CA ILE A 4 18.59 -13.60 52.28
C ILE A 4 17.52 -14.54 52.84
N ALA A 5 16.30 -14.03 53.00
CA ALA A 5 15.14 -14.87 53.34
C ALA A 5 14.63 -15.58 52.08
N HIS A 6 14.82 -16.91 52.00
CA HIS A 6 14.30 -17.75 50.92
C HIS A 6 12.77 -17.68 50.85
N ARG A 7 12.22 -17.18 49.73
CA ARG A 7 10.80 -17.34 49.38
C ARG A 7 10.52 -18.81 49.05
N ALA A 8 9.61 -19.44 49.79
CA ALA A 8 9.17 -20.82 49.52
C ALA A 8 8.40 -20.91 48.18
N GLY A 9 8.74 -21.90 47.34
CA GLY A 9 8.17 -22.10 46.01
C GLY A 9 6.73 -22.67 45.98
N LEU A 10 6.12 -22.61 44.79
CA LEU A 10 4.71 -22.95 44.50
C LEU A 10 4.27 -24.41 44.77
N TYR A 11 5.17 -25.31 45.16
CA TYR A 11 4.90 -26.74 45.35
C TYR A 11 4.93 -27.20 46.82
N LYS A 12 4.76 -26.29 47.79
CA LYS A 12 4.65 -26.68 49.20
C LYS A 12 3.23 -27.18 49.52
N GLN A 13 3.09 -28.49 49.66
CA GLN A 13 1.85 -29.16 50.05
C GLN A 13 1.42 -28.72 51.47
N LYS A 14 0.31 -27.98 51.58
CA LYS A 14 -0.32 -27.68 52.87
C LYS A 14 -1.09 -28.93 53.33
N ASN A 15 -0.62 -29.59 54.38
CA ASN A 15 -1.40 -30.63 55.06
C ASN A 15 -2.68 -30.00 55.62
N LYS A 16 -3.83 -30.65 55.37
CA LYS A 16 -5.14 -30.17 55.84
C LYS A 16 -5.20 -30.27 57.36
N THR A 17 -5.76 -29.23 57.99
CA THR A 17 -6.10 -29.25 59.41
C THR A 17 -7.25 -30.21 59.68
N HIS A 18 -7.12 -31.09 60.67
CA HIS A 18 -8.19 -32.01 61.07
C HIS A 18 -9.37 -31.21 61.64
N LYS A 19 -10.56 -31.33 61.02
CA LYS A 19 -11.80 -30.74 61.52
C LYS A 19 -12.22 -31.48 62.81
N HIS A 20 -12.00 -30.84 63.95
CA HIS A 20 -12.61 -31.23 65.21
C HIS A 20 -13.93 -30.46 65.33
N GLY A 21 -15.06 -31.14 65.14
CA GLY A 21 -16.37 -30.49 65.22
C GLY A 21 -17.52 -31.40 64.85
N LYS A 22 -18.14 -31.99 65.88
CA LYS A 22 -19.47 -32.63 65.96
C LYS A 22 -19.95 -33.39 64.70
N HIS A 23 -19.74 -34.71 64.71
CA HIS A 23 -20.36 -35.64 63.78
C HIS A 23 -21.88 -35.67 63.98
N ARG A 24 -22.65 -34.99 63.12
CA ARG A 24 -24.05 -35.37 62.90
C ARG A 24 -24.04 -36.68 62.11
N THR A 25 -24.78 -37.68 62.58
CA THR A 25 -24.85 -38.97 61.89
C THR A 25 -25.66 -38.82 60.60
N LYS A 26 -25.27 -39.57 59.57
CA LYS A 26 -25.89 -39.52 58.24
C LYS A 26 -27.41 -39.76 58.29
N GLY A 27 -27.87 -40.60 59.23
CA GLY A 27 -29.28 -40.86 59.47
C GLY A 27 -30.07 -39.67 60.03
N GLU A 28 -29.44 -38.78 60.81
CA GLU A 28 -30.09 -37.58 61.34
C GLU A 28 -30.34 -36.56 60.23
N VAL A 29 -29.38 -36.40 59.31
CA VAL A 29 -29.49 -35.52 58.13
C VAL A 29 -30.49 -36.06 57.09
N GLU A 30 -30.57 -37.39 56.91
CA GLU A 30 -31.57 -38.02 56.04
C GLU A 30 -32.99 -37.88 56.58
N ARG A 31 -33.17 -37.97 57.90
CA ARG A 31 -34.49 -37.81 58.53
C ARG A 31 -34.99 -36.37 58.47
N GLU A 32 -34.10 -35.39 58.56
CA GLU A 32 -34.42 -33.96 58.45
C GLU A 32 -34.73 -33.52 57.01
N ASN A 33 -34.20 -34.25 56.00
CA ASN A 33 -34.42 -33.95 54.57
C ASN A 33 -35.50 -34.80 53.90
N LYS A 34 -36.12 -35.76 54.59
CA LYS A 34 -37.25 -36.54 54.05
C LYS A 34 -38.47 -35.62 53.85
N GLY A 35 -38.73 -35.24 52.61
CA GLY A 35 -39.93 -34.49 52.20
C GLY A 35 -39.68 -33.17 51.47
N ARG A 36 -38.44 -32.70 51.34
CA ARG A 36 -38.11 -31.51 50.53
C ARG A 36 -37.45 -31.93 49.21
N VAL A 37 -38.22 -31.94 48.11
CA VAL A 37 -37.65 -32.03 46.76
C VAL A 37 -37.16 -30.64 46.36
N ALA A 38 -35.92 -30.30 46.73
CA ALA A 38 -35.24 -29.20 46.07
C ALA A 38 -34.91 -29.64 44.64
N ALA A 39 -35.56 -29.04 43.64
CA ALA A 39 -35.16 -29.14 42.25
C ALA A 39 -33.80 -28.45 42.06
N MET A 40 -32.73 -29.08 42.54
CA MET A 40 -31.39 -28.73 42.14
C MET A 40 -31.19 -29.30 40.74
N ALA A 41 -31.39 -28.46 39.73
CA ALA A 41 -30.75 -28.67 38.44
C ALA A 41 -29.23 -28.69 38.69
N VAL A 42 -28.69 -29.90 38.88
CA VAL A 42 -27.26 -30.12 39.08
C VAL A 42 -26.59 -29.89 37.72
N THR A 43 -26.29 -28.64 37.39
CA THR A 43 -25.29 -28.28 36.38
C THR A 43 -23.89 -28.48 36.94
N LYS A 44 -23.65 -29.56 37.70
CA LYS A 44 -22.27 -30.02 37.92
C LYS A 44 -21.84 -30.65 36.61
N LYS A 45 -21.17 -29.88 35.74
CA LYS A 45 -20.26 -30.45 34.74
C LYS A 45 -19.32 -31.38 35.51
N GLN A 46 -19.59 -32.67 35.50
CA GLN A 46 -18.67 -33.67 36.04
C GLN A 46 -17.37 -33.48 35.26
N ARG A 47 -16.30 -33.05 35.94
CA ARG A 47 -14.94 -33.13 35.40
C ARG A 47 -14.65 -34.62 35.22
N ARG A 48 -15.01 -35.16 34.07
CA ARG A 48 -14.62 -36.51 33.66
C ARG A 48 -13.14 -36.44 33.35
N GLU A 49 -12.32 -36.95 34.27
CA GLU A 49 -10.93 -37.23 33.97
C GLU A 49 -10.89 -38.30 32.89
N LEU A 50 -10.41 -37.93 31.70
CA LEU A 50 -10.33 -38.85 30.56
C LEU A 50 -9.47 -40.05 30.94
N SER A 51 -10.02 -41.26 30.74
CA SER A 51 -9.29 -42.50 30.91
C SER A 51 -8.07 -42.55 29.99
N LYS A 52 -7.06 -43.37 30.32
CA LYS A 52 -5.90 -43.61 29.45
C LYS A 52 -6.34 -44.07 28.06
N MET A 53 -7.41 -44.88 27.99
CA MET A 53 -8.00 -45.33 26.72
C MET A 53 -8.64 -44.17 25.95
N ASP A 54 -9.42 -43.31 26.63
CA ASP A 54 -10.06 -42.15 25.99
C ASP A 54 -9.03 -41.15 25.45
N ARG A 55 -7.93 -40.93 26.18
CA ARG A 55 -6.81 -40.10 25.72
C ARG A 55 -6.17 -40.69 24.46
N ARG A 56 -5.94 -42.00 24.43
CA ARG A 56 -5.39 -42.70 23.26
C ARG A 56 -6.36 -42.66 22.07
N HIS A 57 -7.65 -42.85 22.31
CA HIS A 57 -8.69 -42.80 21.29
C HIS A 57 -8.81 -41.39 20.70
N LYS A 58 -8.88 -40.35 21.55
CA LYS A 58 -8.85 -38.94 21.12
C LYS A 58 -7.60 -38.61 20.29
N ALA A 59 -6.43 -39.07 20.71
CA ALA A 59 -5.20 -38.90 19.94
C ALA A 59 -5.27 -39.63 18.59
N GLY A 60 -5.85 -40.83 18.54
CA GLY A 60 -6.10 -41.58 17.31
C GLY A 60 -7.03 -40.84 16.34
N GLN A 61 -8.16 -40.31 16.85
CA GLN A 61 -9.11 -39.51 16.08
C GLN A 61 -8.45 -38.24 15.51
N LEU A 62 -7.76 -37.47 16.36
CA LEU A 62 -7.05 -36.27 15.93
C LEU A 62 -6.00 -36.57 14.86
N ARG A 63 -5.27 -37.68 15.01
CA ARG A 63 -4.28 -38.11 14.01
C ARG A 63 -4.94 -38.52 12.69
N ARG A 64 -6.07 -39.23 12.74
CA ARG A 64 -6.82 -39.62 11.53
C ARG A 64 -7.34 -38.38 10.81
N ASN A 65 -8.03 -37.48 11.52
CA ASN A 65 -8.56 -36.24 10.94
C ASN A 65 -7.45 -35.38 10.32
N LYS A 66 -6.31 -35.22 10.98
CA LYS A 66 -5.16 -34.48 10.42
C LYS A 66 -4.56 -35.18 9.20
N LYS A 67 -4.48 -36.52 9.19
CA LYS A 67 -4.02 -37.28 8.03
C LYS A 67 -4.95 -37.10 6.85
N ASP A 68 -6.26 -37.21 7.07
CA ASP A 68 -7.28 -37.07 6.03
C ASP A 68 -7.28 -35.65 5.45
N GLN A 69 -7.13 -34.63 6.31
CA GLN A 69 -6.92 -33.23 5.88
C GLN A 69 -5.68 -33.11 4.98
N VAL A 70 -4.50 -33.54 5.44
CA VAL A 70 -3.26 -33.45 4.66
C VAL A 70 -3.36 -34.22 3.34
N LEU A 71 -4.01 -35.38 3.32
CA LEU A 71 -4.23 -36.17 2.09
C LEU A 71 -5.16 -35.45 1.12
N ALA A 72 -6.25 -34.85 1.60
CA ALA A 72 -7.14 -34.05 0.76
C ALA A 72 -6.40 -32.86 0.14
N GLU A 73 -5.52 -32.19 0.91
CA GLU A 73 -4.70 -31.09 0.40
C GLU A 73 -3.71 -31.54 -0.68
N LYS A 74 -3.06 -32.70 -0.48
CA LYS A 74 -2.12 -33.25 -1.47
C LYS A 74 -2.81 -33.72 -2.75
N ARG A 75 -4.05 -34.22 -2.66
CA ARG A 75 -4.83 -34.67 -3.83
C ARG A 75 -5.30 -33.51 -4.71
N ARG A 76 -5.50 -32.32 -4.13
CA ARG A 76 -5.92 -31.11 -4.86
C ARG A 76 -4.90 -30.60 -5.88
N LEU A 77 -3.66 -31.10 -5.89
CA LEU A 77 -2.59 -30.58 -6.75
C LEU A 77 -1.87 -31.71 -7.49
N GLY A 78 -1.76 -31.57 -8.81
CA GLY A 78 -1.00 -32.49 -9.67
C GLY A 78 -1.61 -33.88 -9.82
N SER A 79 -2.72 -34.20 -9.14
CA SER A 79 -3.46 -35.45 -9.33
C SER A 79 -4.39 -35.39 -10.55
N GLY A 80 -5.17 -36.44 -10.80
CA GLY A 80 -6.06 -36.51 -11.98
C GLY A 80 -7.16 -35.45 -11.96
N ASP A 81 -7.65 -35.13 -10.77
CA ASP A 81 -8.73 -34.16 -10.55
C ASP A 81 -8.19 -32.73 -10.30
N GLY A 82 -7.04 -32.60 -9.66
CA GLY A 82 -6.42 -31.30 -9.35
C GLY A 82 -5.61 -30.72 -10.52
N PRO A 83 -5.46 -29.39 -10.63
CA PRO A 83 -4.72 -28.77 -11.73
C PRO A 83 -3.25 -29.22 -11.76
N PRO A 84 -2.58 -29.15 -12.92
CA PRO A 84 -1.15 -29.46 -13.00
C PRO A 84 -0.32 -28.60 -12.05
N HIS A 85 0.76 -29.15 -11.50
CA HIS A 85 1.67 -28.44 -10.60
C HIS A 85 2.43 -27.36 -11.37
N LEU A 86 2.16 -26.08 -11.09
CA LEU A 86 2.79 -24.97 -11.80
C LEU A 86 4.13 -24.62 -11.16
N VAL A 87 5.22 -24.81 -11.91
CA VAL A 87 6.59 -24.55 -11.48
C VAL A 87 7.18 -23.44 -12.34
N ALA A 88 7.61 -22.35 -11.71
CA ALA A 88 8.39 -21.32 -12.40
C ALA A 88 9.87 -21.53 -12.14
N VAL A 89 10.68 -21.53 -13.19
CA VAL A 89 12.14 -21.60 -13.10
C VAL A 89 12.69 -20.19 -13.23
N VAL A 90 13.35 -19.69 -12.18
CA VAL A 90 13.86 -18.32 -12.09
C VAL A 90 15.37 -18.36 -11.96
N THR A 91 16.07 -17.68 -12.85
CA THR A 91 17.52 -17.49 -12.73
C THR A 91 17.84 -16.29 -11.84
N LEU A 92 18.84 -16.44 -10.97
CA LEU A 92 19.27 -15.38 -10.05
C LEU A 92 20.62 -14.77 -10.44
N HIS A 93 21.25 -15.29 -11.49
CA HIS A 93 22.56 -14.87 -11.95
C HIS A 93 22.61 -14.91 -13.47
N ALA A 94 23.30 -13.95 -14.09
CA ALA A 94 23.38 -13.83 -15.55
C ALA A 94 24.07 -15.03 -16.24
N SER A 95 24.99 -15.72 -15.54
CA SER A 95 25.64 -16.93 -16.06
C SER A 95 24.78 -18.19 -15.97
N ALA A 96 23.68 -18.16 -15.20
CA ALA A 96 22.81 -19.31 -15.02
C ALA A 96 21.83 -19.41 -16.19
N ASP A 97 21.80 -20.56 -16.86
CA ASP A 97 20.96 -20.75 -18.04
C ASP A 97 19.69 -21.53 -17.70
N ALA A 98 18.54 -20.84 -17.70
CA ALA A 98 17.23 -21.46 -17.56
C ALA A 98 16.92 -22.48 -18.68
N ALA A 99 17.45 -22.25 -19.90
CA ALA A 99 17.19 -23.13 -21.03
C ALA A 99 17.87 -24.50 -20.85
N SER A 100 19.07 -24.54 -20.24
CA SER A 100 19.72 -25.79 -19.84
C SER A 100 18.89 -26.58 -18.81
N VAL A 101 18.31 -25.92 -17.80
CA VAL A 101 17.39 -26.55 -16.84
C VAL A 101 16.18 -27.14 -17.57
N ALA A 102 15.56 -26.35 -18.44
CA ALA A 102 14.40 -26.79 -19.21
C ALA A 102 14.75 -27.99 -20.12
N ARG A 103 15.92 -27.99 -20.77
CA ARG A 103 16.41 -29.13 -21.57
C ARG A 103 16.61 -30.38 -20.71
N LEU A 104 17.24 -30.27 -19.54
CA LEU A 104 17.43 -31.40 -18.62
C LEU A 104 16.10 -31.94 -18.08
N LEU A 105 15.13 -31.06 -17.81
CA LEU A 105 13.78 -31.46 -17.40
C LEU A 105 12.98 -32.10 -18.54
N ARG A 106 13.29 -31.75 -19.79
CA ARG A 106 12.71 -32.35 -21.01
C ARG A 106 13.37 -33.69 -21.36
N ALA A 107 14.60 -33.94 -20.91
CA ALA A 107 15.38 -35.13 -21.25
C ALA A 107 14.78 -36.43 -20.68
N GLU A 108 14.98 -37.54 -21.41
CA GLU A 108 14.13 -38.73 -21.43
C GLU A 108 14.37 -39.75 -20.29
N GLY A 109 14.79 -39.32 -19.10
CA GLY A 109 15.08 -40.21 -17.97
C GLY A 109 13.85 -40.76 -17.22
N GLY A 110 12.63 -40.40 -17.64
CA GLY A 110 11.44 -40.42 -16.78
C GLY A 110 10.17 -41.12 -17.29
N GLY A 111 10.19 -41.90 -18.38
CA GLY A 111 9.11 -42.82 -18.77
C GLY A 111 7.68 -42.26 -18.92
N GLY A 112 7.24 -42.10 -20.17
CA GLY A 112 5.83 -41.85 -20.54
C GLY A 112 5.45 -40.37 -20.63
N LEU A 113 6.24 -39.59 -21.36
CA LEU A 113 6.07 -38.15 -21.49
C LEU A 113 5.00 -37.80 -22.53
N VAL A 114 3.86 -37.28 -22.09
CA VAL A 114 2.94 -36.57 -22.98
C VAL A 114 3.39 -35.12 -23.01
N ARG A 115 3.95 -34.72 -24.16
CA ARG A 115 4.44 -33.38 -24.44
C ARG A 115 3.31 -32.59 -25.07
N VAL A 116 2.95 -31.45 -24.48
CA VAL A 116 2.14 -30.45 -25.19
C VAL A 116 2.85 -29.11 -25.03
N THR A 117 3.44 -28.66 -26.14
CA THR A 117 3.92 -27.28 -26.31
C THR A 117 2.69 -26.47 -26.73
N GLN A 118 2.25 -25.53 -25.89
CA GLN A 118 1.16 -24.62 -26.25
C GLN A 118 1.72 -23.21 -26.36
N GLY A 119 1.67 -22.66 -27.58
CA GLY A 119 1.85 -21.23 -27.88
C GLY A 119 3.29 -20.74 -27.96
N THR A 120 4.08 -20.86 -26.89
CA THR A 120 5.43 -20.31 -26.78
C THR A 120 6.43 -21.37 -26.31
N GLU A 121 7.70 -21.30 -26.74
CA GLU A 121 8.74 -22.27 -26.35
C GLU A 121 9.04 -22.30 -24.83
N ASP A 122 8.48 -21.34 -24.10
CA ASP A 122 8.72 -21.02 -22.69
C ASP A 122 7.80 -21.73 -21.70
N CYS A 123 6.65 -22.23 -22.17
CA CYS A 123 5.69 -22.98 -21.37
C CYS A 123 5.61 -24.43 -21.88
N PHE A 124 5.90 -25.40 -21.03
CA PHE A 124 5.72 -26.81 -21.39
C PHE A 124 5.04 -27.63 -20.31
N GLY A 125 4.11 -28.48 -20.74
CA GLY A 125 3.46 -29.49 -19.90
C GLY A 125 4.30 -30.75 -19.80
N LEU A 126 4.40 -31.29 -18.59
CA LEU A 126 5.12 -32.54 -18.29
C LEU A 126 4.19 -33.46 -17.48
N VAL A 127 3.78 -34.59 -18.07
CA VAL A 127 3.03 -35.63 -17.35
C VAL A 127 3.99 -36.75 -16.99
N LEU A 128 4.03 -37.13 -15.70
CA LEU A 128 4.84 -38.22 -15.19
C LEU A 128 3.95 -39.33 -14.63
N PRO A 129 3.59 -40.35 -15.45
CA PRO A 129 2.76 -41.47 -15.01
C PRO A 129 3.35 -42.24 -13.82
N ARG A 130 4.69 -42.35 -13.75
CA ARG A 130 5.41 -43.04 -12.65
C ARG A 130 5.11 -42.43 -11.29
N PHE A 131 5.06 -41.10 -11.22
CA PHE A 131 4.75 -40.36 -10.00
C PHE A 131 3.26 -40.05 -9.87
N LYS A 132 2.45 -40.31 -10.91
CA LYS A 132 1.04 -39.89 -11.03
C LYS A 132 0.87 -38.39 -10.78
N HIS A 133 1.81 -37.60 -11.29
CA HIS A 133 1.85 -36.15 -11.14
C HIS A 133 1.94 -35.45 -12.51
N ARG A 134 1.23 -34.34 -12.63
CA ARG A 134 1.30 -33.41 -13.77
C ARG A 134 2.04 -32.15 -13.35
N PHE A 135 2.88 -31.63 -14.24
CA PHE A 135 3.60 -30.39 -14.07
C PHE A 135 3.39 -29.48 -15.28
N ILE A 136 3.38 -28.18 -15.04
CA ILE A 136 3.56 -27.16 -16.06
C ILE A 136 4.78 -26.36 -15.63
N PHE A 137 5.79 -26.29 -16.50
CA PHE A 137 6.95 -25.45 -16.30
C PHE A 137 6.79 -24.18 -17.10
N VAL A 138 7.05 -23.05 -16.44
CA VAL A 138 7.04 -21.72 -17.05
C VAL A 138 8.41 -21.10 -16.84
N ARG A 139 8.98 -20.61 -17.94
CA ARG A 139 10.17 -19.76 -17.92
C ARG A 139 9.72 -18.30 -18.02
N PRO A 140 9.96 -17.46 -17.00
CA PRO A 140 9.76 -16.03 -17.08
C PRO A 140 10.92 -15.31 -17.78
N ASP A 141 12.09 -15.96 -17.89
CA ASP A 141 13.34 -15.39 -18.39
C ASP A 141 13.45 -15.50 -19.92
N THR A 142 12.71 -14.67 -20.65
CA THR A 142 12.84 -14.55 -22.12
C THR A 142 13.44 -13.20 -22.48
N GLY A 143 14.77 -13.14 -22.64
CA GLY A 143 15.51 -12.10 -23.38
C GLY A 143 15.65 -10.73 -22.72
N ASP A 144 14.56 -10.22 -22.14
CA ASP A 144 14.53 -8.96 -21.40
C ASP A 144 14.12 -9.31 -19.97
N SER A 145 15.00 -9.06 -18.99
CA SER A 145 14.74 -9.33 -17.57
C SER A 145 13.64 -8.40 -17.03
N ASP A 146 12.39 -8.67 -17.40
CA ASP A 146 11.22 -7.89 -17.01
C ASP A 146 10.71 -8.37 -15.64
N LEU A 147 10.94 -7.52 -14.64
CA LEU A 147 10.47 -7.73 -13.28
C LEU A 147 8.97 -8.02 -13.22
N HIS A 148 8.15 -7.36 -14.05
CA HIS A 148 6.70 -7.52 -13.98
C HIS A 148 6.27 -8.93 -14.35
N THR A 149 6.86 -9.48 -15.40
CA THR A 149 6.64 -10.85 -15.86
C THR A 149 7.02 -11.86 -14.79
N LEU A 150 8.20 -11.69 -14.17
CA LEU A 150 8.65 -12.53 -13.06
C LEU A 150 7.66 -12.49 -11.88
N LEU A 151 7.28 -11.28 -11.45
CA LEU A 151 6.37 -11.09 -10.32
C LEU A 151 4.99 -11.70 -10.60
N ASP A 152 4.47 -11.59 -11.82
CA ASP A 152 3.15 -12.13 -12.19
C ASP A 152 3.12 -13.64 -12.22
N VAL A 153 4.13 -14.29 -12.81
CA VAL A 153 4.25 -15.75 -12.78
C VAL A 153 4.41 -16.22 -11.33
N ALA A 154 5.21 -15.53 -10.52
CA ALA A 154 5.43 -15.89 -9.13
C ALA A 154 4.18 -15.74 -8.24
N LYS A 155 3.23 -14.85 -8.57
CA LYS A 155 1.94 -14.76 -7.86
C LYS A 155 1.13 -16.05 -7.96
N VAL A 156 1.27 -16.77 -9.08
CA VAL A 156 0.42 -17.92 -9.44
C VAL A 156 1.13 -19.24 -9.25
N ALA A 157 2.45 -19.27 -9.44
CA ALA A 157 3.27 -20.47 -9.32
C ALA A 157 3.06 -21.18 -7.98
N ASP A 158 2.85 -22.50 -8.02
CA ASP A 158 2.77 -23.32 -6.82
C ASP A 158 4.16 -23.56 -6.23
N SER A 159 5.16 -23.71 -7.09
CA SER A 159 6.56 -23.78 -6.67
C SER A 159 7.50 -22.93 -7.52
N LEU A 160 8.49 -22.32 -6.88
CA LEU A 160 9.57 -21.59 -7.54
C LEU A 160 10.86 -22.40 -7.46
N VAL A 161 11.53 -22.57 -8.59
CA VAL A 161 12.87 -23.16 -8.67
C VAL A 161 13.85 -22.04 -8.94
N PHE A 162 14.64 -21.70 -7.93
CA PHE A 162 15.68 -20.70 -8.04
C PHE A 162 16.97 -21.35 -8.52
N VAL A 163 17.48 -20.89 -9.65
CA VAL A 163 18.73 -21.36 -10.25
C VAL A 163 19.86 -20.45 -9.82
N LEU A 164 20.83 -21.05 -9.14
CA LEU A 164 22.01 -20.42 -8.56
C LEU A 164 23.26 -20.84 -9.34
N ASP A 165 24.18 -19.88 -9.48
CA ASP A 165 25.53 -20.16 -9.94
C ASP A 165 26.35 -20.87 -8.85
N ALA A 166 27.32 -21.71 -9.26
CA ALA A 166 28.15 -22.47 -8.33
C ALA A 166 29.23 -21.64 -7.61
N ALA A 167 29.67 -20.52 -8.19
CA ALA A 167 30.77 -19.73 -7.67
C ALA A 167 30.28 -18.54 -6.84
N VAL A 168 29.36 -17.75 -7.39
CA VAL A 168 28.89 -16.49 -6.76
C VAL A 168 27.54 -16.68 -6.05
N GLY A 169 26.69 -17.59 -6.55
CA GLY A 169 25.33 -17.80 -6.07
C GLY A 169 24.32 -16.96 -6.85
N TRP A 170 24.12 -15.71 -6.44
CA TRP A 170 23.20 -14.77 -7.08
C TRP A 170 23.83 -13.38 -7.28
N ASP A 171 23.35 -12.65 -8.28
CA ASP A 171 23.81 -11.31 -8.64
C ASP A 171 23.02 -10.21 -7.88
N SER A 172 23.44 -8.95 -8.02
CA SER A 172 22.73 -7.75 -7.57
C SER A 172 21.30 -7.67 -8.11
N TYR A 173 21.09 -7.97 -9.40
CA TYR A 173 19.74 -8.08 -9.99
C TYR A 173 18.95 -9.25 -9.39
N GLY A 174 19.62 -10.37 -9.13
CA GLY A 174 19.04 -11.53 -8.43
C GLY A 174 18.56 -11.17 -7.02
N GLU A 175 19.38 -10.44 -6.26
CA GLU A 175 19.04 -9.93 -4.93
C GLU A 175 17.84 -8.96 -4.99
N TYR A 176 17.80 -8.07 -5.98
CA TYR A 176 16.66 -7.17 -6.23
C TYR A 176 15.36 -7.96 -6.48
N CYS A 177 15.40 -8.95 -7.36
CA CYS A 177 14.28 -9.83 -7.65
C CYS A 177 13.82 -10.62 -6.41
N LEU A 178 14.76 -11.17 -5.65
CA LEU A 178 14.48 -11.88 -4.41
C LEU A 178 13.78 -10.99 -3.39
N SER A 179 14.25 -9.76 -3.18
CA SER A 179 13.63 -8.79 -2.27
C SER A 179 12.18 -8.50 -2.68
N CYS A 180 11.92 -8.32 -3.97
CA CYS A 180 10.54 -8.14 -4.48
C CYS A 180 9.68 -9.39 -4.23
N LEU A 181 10.21 -10.59 -4.48
CA LEU A 181 9.50 -11.86 -4.29
C LEU A 181 9.22 -12.17 -2.79
N PHE A 182 10.15 -11.85 -1.89
CA PHE A 182 9.97 -11.98 -0.45
C PHE A 182 8.82 -11.10 0.05
N ALA A 183 8.78 -9.85 -0.40
CA ALA A 183 7.76 -8.89 0.01
C ALA A 183 6.38 -9.15 -0.62
N GLN A 184 6.32 -9.64 -1.87
CA GLN A 184 5.08 -10.11 -2.49
C GLN A 184 4.52 -11.36 -1.78
N GLY A 185 5.42 -12.21 -1.29
CA GLY A 185 5.11 -13.46 -0.59
C GLY A 185 5.51 -14.67 -1.43
N LEU A 186 6.60 -15.32 -1.01
CA LEU A 186 7.11 -16.51 -1.69
C LEU A 186 6.18 -17.73 -1.55
N PRO A 187 5.81 -18.40 -2.65
CA PRO A 187 5.26 -19.75 -2.62
C PRO A 187 6.34 -20.76 -2.18
N SER A 188 6.08 -22.06 -2.34
CA SER A 188 7.07 -23.09 -2.01
C SER A 188 8.28 -22.98 -2.94
N HIS A 189 9.47 -22.79 -2.40
CA HIS A 189 10.69 -22.62 -3.19
C HIS A 189 11.61 -23.83 -3.08
N VAL A 190 12.43 -24.03 -4.10
CA VAL A 190 13.51 -25.02 -4.16
C VAL A 190 14.73 -24.34 -4.76
N LEU A 191 15.90 -24.58 -4.19
CA LEU A 191 17.16 -24.00 -4.66
C LEU A 191 17.94 -25.04 -5.43
N VAL A 192 18.34 -24.66 -6.64
CA VAL A 192 19.07 -25.50 -7.57
C VAL A 192 20.39 -24.83 -7.91
N CYS A 193 21.49 -25.58 -7.83
CA CYS A 193 22.81 -25.11 -8.21
C CYS A 193 23.23 -25.74 -9.54
N GLN A 194 23.66 -24.90 -10.47
CA GLN A 194 24.24 -25.31 -11.75
C GLN A 194 25.75 -25.13 -11.76
N GLY A 195 26.46 -25.98 -12.51
CA GLY A 195 27.89 -25.81 -12.76
C GLY A 195 28.78 -26.43 -11.68
N VAL A 196 28.22 -27.22 -10.77
CA VAL A 196 29.02 -27.93 -9.75
C VAL A 196 29.91 -28.98 -10.41
N ALA A 197 29.43 -29.64 -11.47
CA ALA A 197 30.20 -30.59 -12.26
C ALA A 197 31.38 -29.93 -13.02
N ALA A 198 31.23 -28.69 -13.47
CA ALA A 198 32.27 -27.95 -14.19
C ALA A 198 33.46 -27.56 -13.28
N LEU A 199 33.24 -27.46 -11.96
CA LEU A 199 34.30 -27.12 -11.01
C LEU A 199 35.24 -28.31 -10.73
N PRO A 200 36.54 -28.06 -10.45
CA PRO A 200 37.48 -29.09 -10.02
C PRO A 200 37.02 -29.82 -8.75
N VAL A 201 37.18 -31.14 -8.69
CA VAL A 201 36.69 -32.02 -7.59
C VAL A 201 37.07 -31.50 -6.19
N LYS A 202 38.28 -30.93 -6.04
CA LYS A 202 38.75 -30.37 -4.76
C LYS A 202 37.95 -29.15 -4.30
N LYS A 203 37.50 -28.29 -5.22
CA LYS A 203 36.77 -27.05 -4.90
C LYS A 203 35.26 -27.24 -4.73
N ARG A 204 34.69 -28.33 -5.26
CA ARG A 204 33.24 -28.60 -5.21
C ARG A 204 32.66 -28.62 -3.79
N ALA A 205 33.38 -29.20 -2.83
CA ALA A 205 32.93 -29.29 -1.45
C ALA A 205 32.90 -27.93 -0.76
N ASP A 206 33.90 -27.09 -1.02
CA ASP A 206 34.02 -25.78 -0.41
C ASP A 206 33.03 -24.77 -1.02
N CYS A 207 32.85 -24.77 -2.34
CA CYS A 207 31.82 -23.97 -3.01
C CYS A 207 30.42 -24.32 -2.50
N ARG A 208 30.10 -25.62 -2.34
CA ARG A 208 28.81 -26.04 -1.79
C ARG A 208 28.60 -25.53 -0.36
N ARG A 209 29.62 -25.59 0.49
CA ARG A 209 29.55 -25.04 1.86
C ARG A 209 29.38 -23.52 1.85
N ALA A 210 30.07 -22.81 0.97
CA ALA A 210 29.93 -21.36 0.82
C ALA A 210 28.50 -20.99 0.38
N LEU A 211 27.96 -21.66 -0.64
CA LEU A 211 26.58 -21.47 -1.10
C LEU A 211 25.54 -21.82 -0.03
N SER A 212 25.76 -22.87 0.75
CA SER A 212 24.88 -23.20 1.87
C SER A 212 24.87 -22.08 2.92
N ARG A 213 26.02 -21.49 3.27
CA ARG A 213 26.07 -20.35 4.19
C ARG A 213 25.37 -19.11 3.63
N LEU A 214 25.58 -18.81 2.34
CA LEU A 214 24.90 -17.70 1.66
C LEU A 214 23.39 -17.90 1.67
N THR A 215 22.96 -19.11 1.30
CA THR A 215 21.55 -19.52 1.28
C THR A 215 20.91 -19.44 2.65
N GLU A 216 21.58 -19.92 3.71
CA GLU A 216 21.04 -19.92 5.09
C GLU A 216 20.71 -18.50 5.58
N SER A 217 21.40 -17.47 5.08
CA SER A 217 21.13 -16.07 5.44
C SER A 217 19.78 -15.55 4.95
N ARG A 218 19.32 -16.01 3.78
CA ARG A 218 18.06 -15.58 3.14
C ARG A 218 16.95 -16.61 3.25
N PHE A 219 17.30 -17.89 3.20
CA PHE A 219 16.40 -19.04 3.20
C PHE A 219 16.73 -19.98 4.38
N PRO A 220 16.18 -19.73 5.57
CA PRO A 220 16.32 -20.68 6.67
C PRO A 220 15.63 -22.01 6.29
N ASP A 221 16.33 -23.12 6.48
CA ASP A 221 15.90 -24.51 6.23
C ASP A 221 15.80 -24.99 4.76
N ALA A 222 16.23 -24.20 3.77
CA ALA A 222 16.18 -24.61 2.36
C ALA A 222 17.32 -25.57 1.99
N ARG A 223 16.99 -26.66 1.28
CA ARG A 223 17.98 -27.64 0.80
C ARG A 223 18.44 -27.28 -0.62
N LEU A 224 19.75 -27.22 -0.82
CA LEU A 224 20.38 -27.01 -2.12
C LEU A 224 20.48 -28.33 -2.89
N LEU A 225 19.91 -28.40 -4.09
CA LEU A 225 20.00 -29.54 -4.99
C LEU A 225 20.95 -29.22 -6.16
N PRO A 226 21.96 -30.05 -6.45
CA PRO A 226 22.72 -29.91 -7.69
C PRO A 226 21.83 -30.32 -8.88
N LEU A 227 21.99 -29.66 -10.03
CA LEU A 227 21.30 -30.04 -11.27
C LEU A 227 22.27 -30.02 -12.45
N ASP A 228 23.10 -31.07 -12.53
CA ASP A 228 24.01 -31.29 -13.65
C ASP A 228 23.64 -32.56 -14.46
N THR A 229 22.96 -33.53 -13.83
CA THR A 229 22.61 -34.82 -14.46
C THR A 229 21.10 -35.04 -14.58
N GLU A 230 20.68 -35.91 -15.50
CA GLU A 230 19.27 -36.31 -15.65
C GLU A 230 18.72 -37.02 -14.40
N GLN A 231 19.58 -37.73 -13.66
CA GLN A 231 19.20 -38.38 -12.40
C GLN A 231 18.87 -37.32 -11.33
N ASP A 232 19.63 -36.23 -11.29
CA ASP A 232 19.35 -35.09 -10.41
C ASP A 232 18.03 -34.40 -10.80
N ALA A 233 17.75 -34.28 -12.09
CA ALA A 233 16.47 -33.77 -12.59
C ALA A 233 15.28 -34.64 -12.12
N ALA A 234 15.42 -35.97 -12.16
CA ALA A 234 14.41 -36.88 -11.62
C ALA A 234 14.24 -36.74 -10.10
N LEU A 235 15.32 -36.51 -9.36
CA LEU A 235 15.28 -36.22 -7.92
C LEU A 235 14.58 -34.90 -7.62
N LEU A 236 14.82 -33.86 -8.43
CA LEU A 236 14.15 -32.56 -8.34
C LEU A 236 12.65 -32.71 -8.59
N LEU A 237 12.24 -33.41 -9.66
CA LEU A 237 10.82 -33.67 -9.96
C LEU A 237 10.12 -34.43 -8.84
N ARG A 238 10.78 -35.43 -8.25
CA ARG A 238 10.27 -36.15 -7.08
C ARG A 238 10.15 -35.23 -5.86
N HIS A 239 11.11 -34.33 -5.66
CA HIS A 239 11.05 -33.35 -4.58
C HIS A 239 9.86 -32.41 -4.76
N LEU A 240 9.70 -31.82 -5.95
CA LEU A 240 8.59 -30.92 -6.28
C LEU A 240 7.21 -31.56 -6.07
N GLY A 241 7.03 -32.81 -6.52
CA GLY A 241 5.75 -33.53 -6.34
C GLY A 241 5.43 -33.89 -4.88
N SER A 242 6.45 -34.07 -4.03
CA SER A 242 6.27 -34.46 -2.62
C SER A 242 6.35 -33.29 -1.63
N GLN A 243 6.77 -32.10 -2.10
CA GLN A 243 6.99 -30.91 -1.28
C GLN A 243 5.70 -30.44 -0.62
N LYS A 244 5.83 -29.95 0.61
CA LYS A 244 4.73 -29.27 1.30
C LYS A 244 4.50 -27.91 0.66
N GLN A 245 3.26 -27.66 0.23
CA GLN A 245 2.90 -26.41 -0.42
C GLN A 245 2.59 -25.31 0.61
N ARG A 246 3.20 -24.14 0.45
CA ARG A 246 2.89 -22.94 1.23
C ARG A 246 1.70 -22.22 0.60
N ARG A 247 0.67 -21.95 1.41
CA ARG A 247 -0.53 -21.23 0.94
C ARG A 247 -0.37 -19.73 1.11
N LEU A 248 -0.45 -19.01 0.01
CA LEU A 248 -0.53 -17.56 0.00
C LEU A 248 -1.98 -17.12 0.22
N GLY A 249 -2.21 -16.35 1.29
CA GLY A 249 -3.57 -15.98 1.73
C GLY A 249 -4.36 -15.20 0.67
N PHE A 250 -3.71 -14.36 -0.13
CA PHE A 250 -4.36 -13.57 -1.18
C PHE A 250 -4.76 -14.43 -2.39
N ARG A 251 -3.94 -15.44 -2.72
CA ARG A 251 -4.14 -16.37 -3.85
C ARG A 251 -5.19 -17.43 -3.54
N SER A 252 -5.21 -17.96 -2.33
CA SER A 252 -6.14 -19.03 -1.95
C SER A 252 -7.60 -18.58 -1.80
N ARG A 253 -7.86 -17.27 -1.72
CA ARG A 253 -9.20 -16.70 -1.53
C ARG A 253 -9.86 -16.23 -2.82
N ARG A 254 -9.11 -16.19 -3.93
CA ARG A 254 -9.59 -15.74 -5.24
C ARG A 254 -9.37 -16.86 -6.25
N SER A 255 -10.30 -17.02 -7.18
CA SER A 255 -10.06 -17.86 -8.33
C SER A 255 -9.14 -17.12 -9.30
N HIS A 256 -8.18 -17.85 -9.87
CA HIS A 256 -7.22 -17.29 -10.80
C HIS A 256 -6.82 -18.35 -11.83
N LEU A 257 -6.39 -17.87 -12.99
CA LEU A 257 -6.09 -18.67 -14.15
C LEU A 257 -4.88 -18.09 -14.87
N LEU A 258 -3.91 -18.95 -15.20
CA LEU A 258 -2.82 -18.61 -16.10
C LEU A 258 -3.24 -19.01 -17.51
N ALA A 259 -3.20 -18.06 -18.44
CA ALA A 259 -3.54 -18.31 -19.83
C ALA A 259 -2.53 -19.24 -20.49
N GLN A 260 -3.01 -20.30 -21.14
CA GLN A 260 -2.19 -21.20 -21.96
C GLN A 260 -2.43 -21.01 -23.45
N CYS A 261 -3.69 -20.80 -23.82
CA CYS A 261 -4.08 -20.50 -25.20
C CYS A 261 -4.99 -19.28 -25.17
N VAL A 262 -4.73 -18.33 -26.07
CA VAL A 262 -5.46 -17.08 -26.15
C VAL A 262 -5.87 -16.89 -27.61
N THR A 263 -7.15 -16.62 -27.84
CA THR A 263 -7.70 -16.33 -29.16
C THR A 263 -8.53 -15.07 -29.06
N TYR A 264 -8.25 -14.10 -29.91
CA TYR A 264 -8.98 -12.84 -29.95
C TYR A 264 -9.99 -12.86 -31.09
N MET A 265 -11.25 -12.55 -30.80
CA MET A 265 -12.28 -12.36 -31.80
C MET A 265 -12.73 -10.90 -31.77
N PRO A 266 -12.45 -10.09 -32.81
CA PRO A 266 -12.93 -8.71 -32.85
C PRO A 266 -14.46 -8.70 -32.90
N THR A 267 -15.09 -7.84 -32.11
CA THR A 267 -16.55 -7.66 -32.15
C THR A 267 -16.87 -6.71 -33.30
N CYS A 268 -17.37 -7.24 -34.42
CA CYS A 268 -17.89 -6.42 -35.51
C CYS A 268 -19.33 -6.01 -35.18
N SER A 269 -19.63 -4.71 -35.09
CA SER A 269 -21.03 -4.24 -35.09
C SER A 269 -21.56 -4.18 -36.52
N ASP A 270 -22.60 -4.96 -36.79
CA ASP A 270 -23.49 -4.99 -37.95
C ASP A 270 -22.93 -5.04 -39.39
N ASN A 271 -23.59 -5.89 -40.19
CA ASN A 271 -23.29 -6.23 -41.57
C ASN A 271 -23.28 -5.02 -42.52
N GLY A 272 -22.12 -4.38 -42.69
CA GLY A 272 -21.85 -3.42 -43.77
C GLY A 272 -20.39 -3.48 -44.21
N PRO A 273 -20.06 -3.34 -45.51
CA PRO A 273 -18.70 -3.48 -46.04
C PRO A 273 -17.72 -2.34 -45.64
N ASN A 274 -18.12 -1.42 -44.75
CA ASN A 274 -17.35 -0.24 -44.34
C ASN A 274 -17.40 0.04 -42.82
N ALA A 275 -17.47 -0.99 -41.97
CA ALA A 275 -17.38 -0.83 -40.53
C ALA A 275 -15.92 -0.70 -40.07
N LEU A 276 -15.53 0.44 -39.51
CA LEU A 276 -14.25 0.57 -38.81
C LEU A 276 -14.27 -0.34 -37.55
N PRO A 277 -13.21 -1.12 -37.28
CA PRO A 277 -13.13 -1.88 -36.05
C PRO A 277 -13.13 -0.92 -34.86
N MET A 278 -14.10 -1.05 -33.95
CA MET A 278 -14.20 -0.28 -32.70
C MET A 278 -13.03 -0.50 -31.72
N GLY A 279 -11.98 -1.22 -32.13
CA GLY A 279 -10.81 -1.51 -31.32
C GLY A 279 -11.10 -2.37 -30.08
N LEU A 280 -12.31 -2.93 -29.95
CA LEU A 280 -12.71 -3.79 -28.82
C LEU A 280 -13.23 -5.12 -29.34
N GLY A 281 -12.97 -6.18 -28.58
CA GLY A 281 -13.28 -7.54 -29.00
C GLY A 281 -13.46 -8.50 -27.83
N THR A 282 -13.89 -9.71 -28.15
CA THR A 282 -14.05 -10.79 -27.19
C THR A 282 -12.78 -11.63 -27.12
N LEU A 283 -12.16 -11.69 -25.95
CA LEU A 283 -10.96 -12.50 -25.70
C LEU A 283 -11.37 -13.88 -25.18
N ARG A 284 -10.97 -14.94 -25.90
CA ARG A 284 -11.10 -16.34 -25.46
C ARG A 284 -9.81 -16.78 -24.80
N VAL A 285 -9.83 -17.02 -23.50
CA VAL A 285 -8.66 -17.44 -22.74
C VAL A 285 -8.87 -18.84 -22.17
N SER A 286 -8.03 -19.78 -22.57
CA SER A 286 -8.06 -21.17 -22.08
C SER A 286 -6.96 -21.41 -21.04
N GLY A 287 -7.33 -22.06 -19.93
CA GLY A 287 -6.41 -22.41 -18.85
C GLY A 287 -7.06 -23.22 -17.73
N TYR A 288 -6.26 -23.55 -16.71
CA TYR A 288 -6.75 -24.29 -15.53
C TYR A 288 -7.19 -23.36 -14.41
N VAL A 289 -8.38 -23.61 -13.85
CA VAL A 289 -8.89 -22.86 -12.68
C VAL A 289 -8.12 -23.26 -11.42
N ARG A 290 -7.63 -22.25 -10.69
CA ARG A 290 -6.92 -22.41 -9.40
C ARG A 290 -7.54 -21.53 -8.32
N GLY A 291 -7.37 -21.93 -7.05
CA GLY A 291 -7.83 -21.15 -5.89
C GLY A 291 -9.23 -21.55 -5.42
N CYS A 292 -10.22 -20.70 -5.70
CA CYS A 292 -11.64 -20.96 -5.48
C CYS A 292 -12.34 -21.38 -6.78
N PRO A 293 -13.57 -21.92 -6.71
CA PRO A 293 -14.41 -22.10 -7.89
C PRO A 293 -14.66 -20.76 -8.62
N LEU A 294 -14.70 -20.81 -9.96
CA LEU A 294 -14.88 -19.63 -10.80
C LEU A 294 -16.35 -19.45 -11.17
N GLN A 295 -16.85 -18.22 -11.05
CA GLN A 295 -18.22 -17.82 -11.37
C GLN A 295 -18.24 -16.83 -12.54
N VAL A 296 -19.25 -16.92 -13.40
CA VAL A 296 -19.38 -16.04 -14.59
C VAL A 296 -19.84 -14.64 -14.23
N ASN A 297 -20.66 -14.50 -13.18
CA ASN A 297 -21.29 -13.21 -12.82
C ASN A 297 -20.31 -12.25 -12.13
N ARG A 298 -19.17 -12.74 -11.64
CA ARG A 298 -18.10 -11.94 -11.05
C ARG A 298 -17.24 -11.30 -12.12
N LEU A 299 -16.67 -10.14 -11.78
CA LEU A 299 -15.68 -9.48 -12.61
C LEU A 299 -14.35 -10.27 -12.65
N ILE A 300 -13.64 -10.12 -13.76
CA ILE A 300 -12.27 -10.59 -13.92
C ILE A 300 -11.34 -9.40 -14.02
N HIS A 301 -10.25 -9.45 -13.27
CA HIS A 301 -9.10 -8.57 -13.44
C HIS A 301 -8.04 -9.26 -14.30
N ILE A 302 -7.65 -8.62 -15.40
CA ILE A 302 -6.47 -8.98 -16.17
C ILE A 302 -5.31 -8.12 -15.65
N VAL A 303 -4.29 -8.78 -15.10
CA VAL A 303 -3.16 -8.07 -14.50
C VAL A 303 -2.44 -7.22 -15.56
N GLY A 304 -2.29 -5.93 -15.28
CA GLY A 304 -1.68 -4.94 -16.18
C GLY A 304 -2.63 -4.29 -17.20
N HIS A 305 -3.86 -4.80 -17.35
CA HIS A 305 -4.82 -4.32 -18.36
C HIS A 305 -6.15 -3.82 -17.78
N GLY A 306 -6.50 -4.21 -16.55
CA GLY A 306 -7.67 -3.68 -15.83
C GLY A 306 -8.77 -4.70 -15.56
N ASP A 307 -9.97 -4.19 -15.27
CA ASP A 307 -11.14 -5.00 -14.89
C ASP A 307 -12.07 -5.16 -16.09
N PHE A 308 -12.58 -6.38 -16.29
CA PHE A 308 -13.44 -6.76 -17.42
C PHE A 308 -14.55 -7.68 -16.94
N GLN A 309 -15.60 -7.79 -17.77
CA GLN A 309 -16.71 -8.69 -17.52
C GLN A 309 -16.61 -9.97 -18.35
N LEU A 310 -17.06 -11.09 -17.78
CA LEU A 310 -17.23 -12.35 -18.49
C LEU A 310 -18.58 -12.42 -19.22
N SER A 311 -18.62 -13.14 -20.34
CA SER A 311 -19.87 -13.53 -21.03
C SER A 311 -20.22 -14.99 -20.80
N GLN A 312 -19.23 -15.88 -20.90
CA GLN A 312 -19.45 -17.33 -20.94
C GLN A 312 -18.20 -18.08 -20.47
N ILE A 313 -18.41 -19.24 -19.84
CA ILE A 313 -17.36 -20.20 -19.47
C ILE A 313 -17.68 -21.52 -20.14
N ASP A 314 -16.70 -22.02 -20.89
CA ASP A 314 -16.76 -23.32 -21.56
C ASP A 314 -15.76 -24.30 -20.93
N ALA A 315 -16.06 -25.59 -20.99
CA ALA A 315 -15.16 -26.68 -20.64
C ALA A 315 -14.72 -27.43 -21.91
N PRO A 316 -13.63 -27.02 -22.58
CA PRO A 316 -12.99 -27.84 -23.60
C PRO A 316 -12.34 -29.09 -22.98
N THR A 317 -11.95 -30.03 -23.85
CA THR A 317 -11.20 -31.22 -23.43
C THR A 317 -9.82 -30.84 -22.87
N ASP A 318 -9.42 -31.48 -21.76
CA ASP A 318 -8.13 -31.25 -21.10
C ASP A 318 -6.96 -31.66 -22.02
N PRO A 319 -5.99 -30.77 -22.32
CA PRO A 319 -4.82 -31.10 -23.13
C PRO A 319 -3.81 -32.00 -22.42
N LEU A 320 -3.80 -32.06 -21.08
CA LEU A 320 -2.81 -32.80 -20.27
C LEU A 320 -3.46 -33.78 -19.27
N PRO A 321 -4.16 -34.83 -19.73
CA PRO A 321 -4.69 -35.88 -18.84
C PRO A 321 -3.57 -36.80 -18.31
N ILE A 322 -3.70 -37.30 -17.07
CA ILE A 322 -2.73 -38.24 -16.47
C ILE A 322 -2.75 -39.61 -17.14
N GLN A 323 -3.94 -40.08 -17.50
CA GLN A 323 -4.13 -41.33 -18.22
C GLN A 323 -4.62 -40.97 -19.62
N LEU A 324 -3.80 -41.24 -20.63
CA LEU A 324 -4.20 -41.29 -22.04
C LEU A 324 -5.06 -42.53 -22.32
N THR A 325 -5.91 -42.95 -21.38
CA THR A 325 -6.98 -43.88 -21.73
C THR A 325 -7.81 -43.18 -22.79
N GLN A 326 -7.96 -43.85 -23.94
CA GLN A 326 -8.93 -43.54 -24.97
C GLN A 326 -10.30 -43.41 -24.31
N CYS A 327 -10.64 -42.24 -23.78
CA CYS A 327 -12.02 -41.87 -23.48
C CYS A 327 -12.67 -41.49 -24.81
N ALA A 328 -12.74 -42.48 -25.70
CA ALA A 328 -13.85 -42.62 -26.62
C ALA A 328 -15.07 -42.98 -25.74
N PHE A 329 -15.61 -41.99 -25.03
CA PHE A 329 -16.98 -42.10 -24.56
C PHE A 329 -17.85 -41.69 -25.72
N VAL A 330 -18.53 -42.69 -26.27
CA VAL A 330 -19.45 -42.63 -27.40
C VAL A 330 -20.48 -41.52 -27.14
N VAL A 331 -20.41 -40.42 -27.90
CA VAL A 331 -21.54 -39.51 -28.09
C VAL A 331 -22.12 -39.85 -29.45
N LEU A 332 -23.26 -40.54 -29.43
CA LEU A 332 -24.14 -40.64 -30.59
C LEU A 332 -24.83 -39.27 -30.78
N GLN A 333 -24.72 -38.72 -31.99
CA GLN A 333 -25.33 -37.49 -32.54
C GLN A 333 -24.84 -36.17 -31.88
N ASP A 334 -24.24 -35.22 -32.59
CA ASP A 334 -24.83 -34.47 -33.71
C ASP A 334 -23.75 -33.95 -34.68
N GLY A 335 -24.10 -33.81 -35.96
CA GLY A 335 -23.15 -33.53 -37.05
C GLY A 335 -22.63 -32.10 -37.05
N GLY A 336 -21.36 -31.92 -36.65
CA GLY A 336 -20.59 -30.69 -36.85
C GLY A 336 -19.11 -30.97 -36.66
N ASP A 337 -18.30 -30.70 -37.69
CA ASP A 337 -16.89 -31.10 -37.80
C ASP A 337 -15.95 -30.18 -36.99
N GLY A 338 -16.06 -30.25 -35.66
CA GLY A 338 -15.20 -29.56 -34.70
C GLY A 338 -15.30 -30.17 -33.29
N PRO A 339 -14.30 -29.98 -32.41
CA PRO A 339 -14.35 -30.56 -31.07
C PRO A 339 -15.58 -30.03 -30.31
N ALA A 340 -16.43 -30.93 -29.81
CA ALA A 340 -17.65 -30.57 -29.08
C ALA A 340 -17.30 -29.84 -27.76
N VAL A 341 -17.30 -28.51 -27.78
CA VAL A 341 -17.05 -27.66 -26.61
C VAL A 341 -18.31 -27.59 -25.75
N ARG A 342 -18.25 -28.09 -24.50
CA ARG A 342 -19.38 -28.05 -23.57
C ARG A 342 -19.46 -26.69 -22.88
N VAL A 343 -20.55 -25.97 -23.08
CA VAL A 343 -20.85 -24.75 -22.33
C VAL A 343 -21.17 -25.10 -20.88
N LEU A 344 -20.41 -24.54 -19.92
CA LEU A 344 -20.68 -24.75 -18.50
C LEU A 344 -21.71 -23.76 -18.00
N MET A 345 -21.47 -22.47 -18.23
CA MET A 345 -22.24 -21.38 -17.66
C MET A 345 -22.23 -20.16 -18.58
N LYS A 346 -23.33 -19.42 -18.62
CA LYS A 346 -23.46 -18.11 -19.28
C LYS A 346 -23.76 -17.05 -18.22
N ALA A 347 -23.33 -15.81 -18.49
CA ALA A 347 -23.57 -14.69 -17.58
C ALA A 347 -25.05 -14.30 -17.57
N ASP A 348 -25.63 -14.17 -16.38
CA ASP A 348 -26.99 -13.65 -16.23
C ASP A 348 -26.95 -12.13 -16.09
N PRO A 349 -27.61 -11.35 -16.97
CA PRO A 349 -27.50 -9.89 -16.98
C PRO A 349 -28.01 -9.23 -15.69
N ALA A 350 -28.95 -9.87 -14.97
CA ALA A 350 -29.52 -9.34 -13.73
C ALA A 350 -28.63 -9.53 -12.49
N GLN A 351 -27.79 -10.57 -12.46
CA GLN A 351 -26.90 -10.87 -11.33
C GLN A 351 -25.45 -10.45 -11.59
N ARG A 352 -25.13 -10.12 -12.85
CA ARG A 352 -23.80 -9.69 -13.28
C ARG A 352 -23.39 -8.40 -12.57
N GLU A 353 -22.19 -8.40 -12.00
CA GLU A 353 -21.64 -7.23 -11.35
C GLU A 353 -21.37 -6.10 -12.36
N SER A 354 -21.71 -4.86 -11.97
CA SER A 354 -21.43 -3.67 -12.79
C SER A 354 -19.93 -3.36 -12.83
N LEU A 355 -19.46 -2.89 -13.99
CA LEU A 355 -18.09 -2.41 -14.19
C LEU A 355 -17.84 -1.01 -13.59
N GLN A 356 -18.88 -0.34 -13.11
CA GLN A 356 -18.78 1.01 -12.52
C GLN A 356 -17.85 1.01 -11.30
N THR A 357 -16.76 1.76 -11.40
CA THR A 357 -15.72 1.89 -10.38
C THR A 357 -16.00 3.05 -9.41
N GLU A 358 -16.54 4.15 -9.93
CA GLU A 358 -16.89 5.36 -9.21
C GLU A 358 -18.39 5.43 -8.93
N ALA A 359 -18.77 6.09 -7.83
CA ALA A 359 -20.16 6.44 -7.58
C ALA A 359 -20.58 7.60 -8.48
N GLU A 360 -21.76 7.50 -9.09
CA GLU A 360 -22.40 8.61 -9.78
C GLU A 360 -22.73 9.70 -8.76
N VAL A 361 -22.26 10.91 -9.01
CA VAL A 361 -22.45 12.07 -8.13
C VAL A 361 -23.20 13.11 -8.92
N ASP A 362 -24.41 13.45 -8.50
CA ASP A 362 -25.13 14.57 -9.08
C ASP A 362 -24.46 15.89 -8.65
N PRO A 363 -23.89 16.67 -9.59
CA PRO A 363 -23.17 17.90 -9.26
C PRO A 363 -24.10 18.97 -8.66
N MET A 364 -25.38 18.96 -9.03
CA MET A 364 -26.39 19.93 -8.56
C MET A 364 -26.81 19.72 -7.10
N ASP A 365 -26.64 18.51 -6.56
CA ASP A 365 -26.98 18.16 -5.18
C ASP A 365 -26.01 18.82 -4.16
N ARG A 366 -24.89 19.37 -4.65
CA ARG A 366 -23.85 20.06 -3.85
C ARG A 366 -24.02 21.57 -3.78
N GLU A 367 -24.86 22.14 -4.64
CA GLU A 367 -25.05 23.60 -4.75
C GLU A 367 -26.27 24.09 -3.96
N GLN A 368 -26.97 23.21 -3.24
CA GLN A 368 -28.11 23.56 -2.41
C GLN A 368 -27.67 24.13 -1.04
N THR A 369 -26.85 25.17 -1.06
CA THR A 369 -26.67 26.11 0.07
C THR A 369 -26.93 27.51 -0.45
N TRP A 370 -28.17 27.78 -0.84
CA TRP A 370 -28.66 29.14 -0.75
C TRP A 370 -28.56 29.52 0.73
N PRO A 371 -27.88 30.63 1.09
CA PRO A 371 -28.00 31.19 2.43
C PRO A 371 -29.49 31.29 2.74
N THR A 372 -29.87 30.85 3.93
CA THR A 372 -31.26 31.05 4.37
C THR A 372 -31.53 32.55 4.41
N GLU A 373 -32.77 32.96 4.14
CA GLU A 373 -33.19 34.37 4.18
C GLU A 373 -32.74 35.06 5.49
N GLU A 374 -32.65 34.29 6.57
CA GLU A 374 -32.20 34.70 7.90
C GLU A 374 -30.71 35.05 7.96
N GLU A 375 -29.81 34.27 7.33
CA GLU A 375 -28.37 34.57 7.29
C GLU A 375 -28.06 35.77 6.37
N LEU A 376 -28.87 35.96 5.33
CA LEU A 376 -28.79 37.10 4.42
C LEU A 376 -29.26 38.39 5.13
N GLN A 377 -30.31 38.28 5.95
CA GLN A 377 -30.78 39.36 6.82
C GLN A 377 -29.77 39.70 7.92
N GLU A 378 -29.15 38.71 8.58
CA GLU A 378 -28.08 38.96 9.56
C GLU A 378 -26.86 39.63 8.93
N ALA A 379 -26.44 39.20 7.73
CA ALA A 379 -25.34 39.84 7.00
C ALA A 379 -25.69 41.27 6.53
N GLU A 380 -26.94 41.51 6.10
CA GLU A 380 -27.43 42.86 5.79
C GLU A 380 -27.52 43.75 7.03
N GLU A 381 -27.88 43.19 8.19
CA GLU A 381 -27.89 43.89 9.47
C GLU A 381 -26.47 44.20 9.98
N GLU A 382 -25.50 43.29 9.79
CA GLU A 382 -24.08 43.55 10.06
C GLU A 382 -23.49 44.62 9.13
N LEU A 383 -23.89 44.65 7.86
CA LEU A 383 -23.52 45.69 6.89
C LEU A 383 -24.18 47.03 7.22
N LYS A 384 -25.45 47.05 7.67
CA LYS A 384 -26.15 48.26 8.13
C LYS A 384 -25.58 48.81 9.44
N ASN A 385 -25.05 47.95 10.31
CA ASN A 385 -24.37 48.35 11.54
C ASN A 385 -22.97 48.92 11.30
N ARG A 386 -22.36 48.72 10.13
CA ARG A 386 -21.15 49.45 9.72
C ARG A 386 -21.52 50.87 9.27
N ARG A 387 -21.72 51.76 10.23
CA ARG A 387 -21.77 53.21 9.97
C ARG A 387 -20.41 53.68 9.45
N VAL A 388 -20.40 54.26 8.25
CA VAL A 388 -19.21 54.96 7.72
C VAL A 388 -19.16 56.33 8.40
N LEU A 389 -18.23 56.51 9.34
CA LEU A 389 -17.99 57.80 9.99
C LEU A 389 -17.45 58.80 8.96
N LYS A 390 -18.12 59.95 8.77
CA LYS A 390 -17.59 61.04 7.94
C LYS A 390 -16.50 61.76 8.72
N VAL A 391 -15.25 61.38 8.49
CA VAL A 391 -14.08 62.00 9.13
C VAL A 391 -13.51 63.11 8.21
N PRO A 392 -13.08 64.27 8.73
CA PRO A 392 -12.46 65.31 7.91
C PRO A 392 -11.28 64.79 7.07
N LYS A 393 -11.12 65.29 5.83
CA LYS A 393 -10.02 64.88 4.94
C LYS A 393 -8.67 65.14 5.64
N GLY A 394 -7.86 64.08 5.79
CA GLY A 394 -6.53 64.15 6.41
C GLY A 394 -6.42 63.70 7.87
N THR A 395 -7.51 63.28 8.51
CA THR A 395 -7.45 62.70 9.87
C THR A 395 -6.93 61.26 9.85
N SER A 396 -6.01 60.94 10.74
CA SER A 396 -5.55 59.56 10.95
C SER A 396 -6.63 58.68 11.60
N GLU A 397 -6.58 57.36 11.37
CA GLU A 397 -7.49 56.38 12.00
C GLU A 397 -7.52 56.49 13.53
N TYR A 398 -6.38 56.83 14.15
CA TYR A 398 -6.32 57.09 15.58
C TYR A 398 -7.16 58.31 15.96
N GLN A 399 -7.00 59.46 15.29
CA GLN A 399 -7.79 60.67 15.53
C GLN A 399 -9.29 60.43 15.29
N ALA A 400 -9.64 59.65 14.27
CA ALA A 400 -11.01 59.28 13.97
C ALA A 400 -11.69 58.53 15.14
N SER A 401 -10.96 57.66 15.85
CA SER A 401 -11.51 56.89 16.98
C SER A 401 -11.78 57.70 18.26
N TRP A 402 -11.28 58.94 18.36
CA TRP A 402 -11.56 59.87 19.47
C TRP A 402 -12.75 60.78 19.18
N ILE A 403 -13.26 60.78 17.95
CA ILE A 403 -14.51 61.45 17.63
C ILE A 403 -15.61 60.55 18.22
N VAL A 404 -15.94 60.82 19.47
CA VAL A 404 -16.99 60.12 20.21
C VAL A 404 -18.31 60.36 19.49
N ASP A 405 -19.02 59.28 19.15
CA ASP A 405 -20.46 59.33 18.90
C ASP A 405 -21.12 59.75 20.23
N ASP A 406 -21.40 61.04 20.40
CA ASP A 406 -22.32 61.49 21.46
C ASP A 406 -23.70 60.92 21.13
N GLU A 407 -24.06 59.82 21.78
CA GLU A 407 -25.39 59.25 21.68
C GLU A 407 -26.42 60.14 22.41
N VAL A 408 -27.56 60.33 21.73
CA VAL A 408 -28.86 60.85 22.20
C VAL A 408 -29.04 62.37 22.17
N GLY A 409 -29.37 62.85 20.97
CA GLY A 409 -30.17 64.05 20.76
C GLY A 409 -31.12 63.83 19.58
N GLU A 410 -32.38 63.54 19.86
CA GLU A 410 -33.46 63.74 18.87
C GLU A 410 -33.51 65.21 18.43
N ALA A 411 -34.06 65.41 17.22
CA ALA A 411 -34.27 66.66 16.49
C ALA A 411 -33.05 67.11 15.66
N SER A 412 -33.17 67.42 14.37
CA SER A 412 -34.33 67.90 13.61
C SER A 412 -34.16 67.59 12.13
N ASP A 413 -35.29 67.32 11.50
CA ASP A 413 -35.57 67.53 10.09
C ASP A 413 -35.04 68.91 9.64
N ASP A 414 -34.19 68.95 8.61
CA ASP A 414 -34.25 70.05 7.66
C ASP A 414 -33.73 69.63 6.28
N SER A 415 -34.60 69.82 5.32
CA SER A 415 -34.41 69.70 3.88
C SER A 415 -33.50 70.79 3.35
N CYS A 416 -32.54 70.45 2.48
CA CYS A 416 -32.23 71.30 1.33
C CYS A 416 -31.58 70.51 0.20
N ASP A 417 -32.08 70.86 -0.98
CA ASP A 417 -31.89 70.32 -2.32
C ASP A 417 -30.71 71.02 -3.03
N ASP A 418 -30.23 70.36 -4.09
CA ASP A 418 -29.43 70.88 -5.20
C ASP A 418 -28.01 71.40 -4.86
N SER A 419 -26.99 71.33 -5.71
CA SER A 419 -26.91 71.18 -7.16
C SER A 419 -25.47 70.84 -7.55
N CYS A 420 -25.33 70.43 -8.81
CA CYS A 420 -24.14 70.10 -9.59
C CYS A 420 -23.09 71.22 -9.79
N ASP A 421 -22.02 70.80 -10.48
CA ASP A 421 -21.02 71.56 -11.25
C ASP A 421 -19.88 72.22 -10.48
N ASP A 422 -18.67 72.38 -11.00
CA ASP A 422 -17.85 71.80 -12.08
C ASP A 422 -16.48 72.50 -11.91
N ASP A 423 -15.43 71.97 -12.55
CA ASP A 423 -14.22 72.68 -13.01
C ASP A 423 -13.25 73.36 -12.01
N ASP A 424 -11.97 72.93 -12.05
CA ASP A 424 -10.90 73.58 -12.84
C ASP A 424 -9.48 73.24 -12.31
N ASP A 425 -8.77 72.47 -13.15
CA ASP A 425 -7.36 72.52 -13.57
C ASP A 425 -6.38 73.56 -12.97
N MET A 426 -5.11 73.11 -12.78
CA MET A 426 -3.85 73.67 -13.36
C MET A 426 -2.59 73.47 -12.46
N MET A 427 -1.65 72.66 -13.00
CA MET A 427 -0.19 72.88 -13.22
C MET A 427 0.81 73.26 -12.08
N GLU A 428 1.91 72.47 -12.05
CA GLU A 428 3.39 72.78 -12.02
C GLU A 428 3.96 73.80 -10.98
N GLU A 429 5.23 73.80 -10.51
CA GLU A 429 6.47 73.03 -10.67
C GLU A 429 7.43 73.40 -9.51
N ASP A 430 8.43 72.52 -9.28
CA ASP A 430 9.83 72.80 -8.89
C ASP A 430 10.29 73.13 -7.44
N GLY A 431 11.44 72.53 -7.07
CA GLY A 431 12.53 73.30 -6.45
C GLY A 431 13.24 72.78 -5.17
N GLY A 432 14.30 71.97 -5.34
CA GLY A 432 15.50 71.92 -4.44
C GLY A 432 15.53 70.80 -3.37
N SER A 433 16.34 69.73 -3.44
CA SER A 433 17.80 69.50 -3.57
C SER A 433 18.60 69.48 -2.25
N ASP A 434 19.50 68.48 -2.20
CA ASP A 434 20.68 68.22 -1.36
C ASP A 434 20.51 67.50 0.00
N GLY A 435 21.26 66.42 0.32
CA GLY A 435 22.35 65.77 -0.40
C GLY A 435 22.92 64.51 0.31
N ALA A 436 23.36 63.57 -0.53
CA ALA A 436 24.51 62.65 -0.50
C ALA A 436 25.01 61.91 0.77
N SER A 437 25.02 60.56 0.68
CA SER A 437 26.18 59.63 0.84
C SER A 437 25.62 58.19 0.79
N GLY A 438 26.01 57.23 -0.04
CA GLY A 438 27.34 56.85 -0.54
C GLY A 438 27.78 55.58 0.19
N ASP A 439 27.44 54.40 -0.35
CA ASP A 439 28.25 53.17 -0.24
C ASP A 439 27.73 52.10 -1.22
N GLU A 440 28.54 51.84 -2.25
CA GLU A 440 28.49 50.66 -3.09
C GLU A 440 29.22 49.53 -2.34
N ALA A 441 28.60 48.36 -2.23
CA ALA A 441 29.29 47.15 -1.81
C ALA A 441 29.47 46.28 -3.05
N GLU A 442 30.70 46.25 -3.54
CA GLU A 442 31.19 45.36 -4.59
C GLU A 442 31.06 43.90 -4.15
N GLU A 443 30.58 43.06 -5.07
CA GLU A 443 30.69 41.61 -5.00
C GLU A 443 32.16 41.23 -5.29
N GLU A 444 32.91 40.82 -4.27
CA GLU A 444 34.18 40.13 -4.47
C GLU A 444 33.89 38.63 -4.72
N GLU A 445 33.86 38.25 -5.99
CA GLU A 445 34.09 36.86 -6.41
C GLU A 445 35.59 36.55 -6.24
N GLU A 446 35.94 35.70 -5.26
CA GLU A 446 37.28 35.11 -5.20
C GLU A 446 37.42 34.05 -6.30
N GLU A 447 38.09 34.40 -7.41
CA GLU A 447 38.64 33.43 -8.37
C GLU A 447 39.73 32.57 -7.70
N LEU A 448 39.40 31.34 -7.32
CA LEU A 448 40.40 30.35 -6.91
C LEU A 448 40.93 29.60 -8.14
N SER A 449 42.19 29.87 -8.48
CA SER A 449 42.93 29.29 -9.61
C SER A 449 42.87 27.75 -9.67
N SER A 450 42.31 27.20 -10.75
CA SER A 450 42.41 25.78 -11.10
C SER A 450 43.80 25.47 -11.68
N SER A 451 44.66 24.81 -10.89
CA SER A 451 45.87 24.20 -11.43
C SER A 451 45.57 22.77 -11.90
N GLY A 452 45.85 22.53 -13.17
CA GLY A 452 45.27 21.44 -13.96
C GLY A 452 45.74 20.03 -13.60
N ARG A 453 44.79 19.11 -13.69
CA ARG A 453 44.96 17.69 -14.05
C ARG A 453 43.58 17.13 -14.41
N GLY A 454 43.18 17.23 -15.68
CA GLY A 454 41.88 16.73 -16.12
C GLY A 454 41.89 16.40 -17.61
N GLY A 455 42.21 15.14 -17.94
CA GLY A 455 42.10 14.61 -19.29
C GLY A 455 40.98 13.56 -19.45
N THR A 456 40.28 13.24 -18.36
CA THR A 456 39.21 12.22 -18.32
C THR A 456 37.87 12.74 -17.79
N ASP A 457 37.81 13.97 -17.27
CA ASP A 457 36.59 14.55 -16.66
C ASP A 457 35.64 15.22 -17.68
N GLN A 458 36.11 15.61 -18.86
CA GLN A 458 35.29 16.38 -19.82
C GLN A 458 34.13 15.60 -20.43
N GLN A 459 34.11 14.26 -20.32
CA GLN A 459 32.98 13.42 -20.77
C GLN A 459 31.94 13.14 -19.67
N TYR A 460 32.21 13.54 -18.42
CA TYR A 460 31.31 13.31 -17.30
C TYR A 460 30.18 14.35 -17.26
N ASP A 461 30.52 15.61 -17.56
CA ASP A 461 29.59 16.76 -17.50
C ASP A 461 28.55 16.75 -18.63
N GLU A 462 28.83 16.12 -19.78
CA GLU A 462 27.92 16.11 -20.94
C GLU A 462 26.64 15.25 -20.73
N GLY A 463 26.61 14.41 -19.67
CA GLY A 463 25.50 13.50 -19.37
C GLY A 463 24.70 13.82 -18.10
N MET A 464 25.06 14.89 -17.36
CA MET A 464 24.39 15.28 -16.12
C MET A 464 23.43 16.45 -16.37
N ASP A 465 22.15 16.25 -16.08
CA ASP A 465 21.19 17.36 -16.04
C ASP A 465 21.34 18.12 -14.70
N GLU A 466 22.06 19.24 -14.75
CA GLU A 466 22.29 20.11 -13.58
C GLU A 466 20.98 20.48 -12.85
N ALA A 467 19.85 20.56 -13.56
CA ALA A 467 18.57 20.91 -12.95
C ALA A 467 18.08 19.78 -12.03
N GLU A 468 18.15 18.53 -12.47
CA GLU A 468 17.73 17.35 -11.70
C GLU A 468 18.61 17.15 -10.47
N GLU A 469 19.92 17.35 -10.61
CA GLU A 469 20.86 17.28 -9.50
C GLU A 469 20.59 18.39 -8.48
N SER A 470 20.36 19.62 -8.94
CA SER A 470 20.03 20.73 -8.05
C SER A 470 18.75 20.45 -7.25
N GLU A 471 17.74 19.82 -7.87
CA GLU A 471 16.52 19.38 -7.20
C GLU A 471 16.79 18.26 -6.21
N GLY A 472 17.61 17.28 -6.59
CA GLY A 472 18.07 16.20 -5.72
C GLY A 472 18.72 16.75 -4.45
N LEU A 473 19.71 17.66 -4.61
CA LEU A 473 20.39 18.31 -3.49
C LEU A 473 19.41 19.10 -2.61
N LYS A 474 18.47 19.84 -3.20
CA LYS A 474 17.41 20.52 -2.44
C LYS A 474 16.57 19.54 -1.64
N ARG A 475 16.19 18.38 -2.21
CA ARG A 475 15.44 17.33 -1.51
C ARG A 475 16.22 16.76 -0.32
N TYR A 476 17.53 16.51 -0.49
CA TYR A 476 18.39 16.07 0.62
C TYR A 476 18.52 17.13 1.73
N ARG A 477 18.74 18.40 1.36
CA ARG A 477 18.78 19.52 2.33
C ARG A 477 17.47 19.64 3.10
N GLU A 478 16.32 19.56 2.42
CA GLU A 478 15.01 19.59 3.05
C GLU A 478 14.76 18.40 3.98
N ALA A 479 15.19 17.19 3.58
CA ALA A 479 15.03 15.99 4.40
C ALA A 479 15.85 16.08 5.68
N ARG A 480 17.13 16.48 5.58
CA ARG A 480 18.01 16.72 6.74
C ARG A 480 17.46 17.83 7.64
N ALA A 481 16.98 18.93 7.05
CA ALA A 481 16.36 20.02 7.80
C ALA A 481 15.09 19.57 8.53
N HIS A 482 14.25 18.72 7.92
CA HIS A 482 13.04 18.18 8.57
C HIS A 482 13.36 17.22 9.72
N GLU A 483 14.44 16.46 9.60
CA GLU A 483 14.91 15.55 10.65
C GLU A 483 15.38 16.32 11.89
N ILE A 484 16.13 17.40 11.70
CA ILE A 484 16.59 18.29 12.78
C ILE A 484 15.43 19.14 13.33
N PHE A 485 14.60 19.70 12.45
CA PHE A 485 13.51 20.63 12.77
C PHE A 485 12.15 20.10 12.25
N PRO A 486 11.45 19.27 13.03
CA PRO A 486 10.27 18.57 12.54
C PRO A 486 9.06 19.49 12.38
N ASP A 487 8.67 19.69 11.12
CA ASP A 487 7.51 20.48 10.68
C ASP A 487 7.55 21.98 11.00
N GLU A 488 8.73 22.52 11.31
CA GLU A 488 8.93 23.97 11.49
C GLU A 488 8.74 24.67 10.12
N ILE A 489 7.99 25.78 10.12
CA ILE A 489 7.76 26.63 8.95
C ILE A 489 7.82 28.08 9.42
N ASP A 490 8.59 28.90 8.71
CA ASP A 490 8.65 30.33 8.97
C ASP A 490 7.40 31.04 8.48
N THR A 491 6.93 32.03 9.24
CA THR A 491 5.82 32.89 8.84
C THR A 491 6.27 33.84 7.73
N PRO A 492 5.49 34.02 6.65
CA PRO A 492 5.87 34.95 5.60
C PRO A 492 5.67 36.38 6.10
N LEU A 493 6.49 37.30 5.57
CA LEU A 493 6.32 38.72 5.82
C LEU A 493 5.20 39.31 4.95
N ASP A 494 5.08 38.83 3.70
CA ASP A 494 4.21 39.45 2.69
C ASP A 494 2.73 39.11 2.88
N VAL A 495 2.42 37.92 3.41
CA VAL A 495 1.04 37.42 3.55
C VAL A 495 0.68 37.27 5.02
N PRO A 496 -0.44 37.88 5.49
CA PRO A 496 -0.92 37.69 6.85
C PRO A 496 -1.06 36.22 7.23
N ALA A 497 -0.61 35.87 8.44
CA ALA A 497 -0.57 34.49 8.89
C ALA A 497 -1.99 33.88 8.99
N ARG A 498 -3.00 34.69 9.33
CA ARG A 498 -4.41 34.25 9.33
C ARG A 498 -4.84 33.73 7.96
N THR A 499 -4.51 34.44 6.88
CA THR A 499 -4.88 34.09 5.51
C THR A 499 -4.13 32.84 5.05
N ARG A 500 -2.81 32.78 5.28
CA ARG A 500 -1.99 31.60 4.91
C ARG A 500 -2.43 30.34 5.64
N PHE A 501 -2.79 30.46 6.91
CA PHE A 501 -3.15 29.33 7.77
C PHE A 501 -4.64 29.23 8.08
N GLN A 502 -5.52 29.81 7.25
CA GLN A 502 -6.97 29.86 7.48
C GLN A 502 -7.61 28.48 7.73
N ARG A 503 -7.13 27.44 7.05
CA ARG A 503 -7.64 26.06 7.16
C ARG A 503 -7.05 25.28 8.34
N TYR A 504 -6.20 25.91 9.14
CA TYR A 504 -5.54 25.26 10.28
C TYR A 504 -6.24 25.63 11.58
N ARG A 505 -6.25 24.68 12.52
CA ARG A 505 -6.74 24.90 13.88
C ARG A 505 -5.72 24.44 14.92
N GLY A 506 -5.72 25.10 16.07
CA GLY A 506 -4.97 24.66 17.24
C GLY A 506 -5.66 23.48 17.93
N LEU A 507 -4.90 22.47 18.36
CA LEU A 507 -5.40 21.39 19.20
C LEU A 507 -4.66 21.41 20.54
N LYS A 508 -5.41 21.35 21.64
CA LYS A 508 -4.87 21.23 23.00
C LYS A 508 -4.04 19.95 23.18
N SER A 509 -4.52 18.84 22.64
CA SER A 509 -3.81 17.57 22.66
C SER A 509 -4.14 16.77 21.42
N PHE A 510 -3.09 16.35 20.71
CA PHE A 510 -3.24 15.54 19.50
C PHE A 510 -3.97 14.21 19.76
N ARG A 511 -3.84 13.63 20.97
CA ARG A 511 -4.47 12.35 21.32
C ARG A 511 -5.92 12.51 21.77
N SER A 512 -6.22 13.44 22.68
CA SER A 512 -7.53 13.52 23.32
C SER A 512 -8.53 14.47 22.67
N SER A 513 -8.09 15.54 21.99
CA SER A 513 -9.01 16.50 21.37
C SER A 513 -9.75 15.88 20.18
N PRO A 514 -11.08 15.84 20.12
CA PRO A 514 -11.81 15.20 19.02
C PRO A 514 -11.54 15.90 17.69
N TRP A 515 -11.66 15.16 16.59
CA TRP A 515 -11.67 15.68 15.23
C TRP A 515 -12.72 14.90 14.45
N ASP A 516 -13.68 15.59 13.84
CA ASP A 516 -14.76 14.93 13.11
C ASP A 516 -14.26 14.42 11.73
N PRO A 517 -14.39 13.11 11.43
CA PRO A 517 -14.04 12.54 10.13
C PRO A 517 -14.94 12.97 8.97
N MET A 518 -16.09 13.60 9.21
CA MET A 518 -16.98 14.08 8.12
C MET A 518 -16.90 15.59 7.88
N GLU A 519 -16.00 16.28 8.58
CA GLU A 519 -15.81 17.71 8.43
C GLU A 519 -14.92 18.06 7.23
N ASN A 520 -15.31 19.08 6.46
CA ASN A 520 -14.51 19.67 5.37
C ASN A 520 -14.01 18.60 4.37
N LEU A 521 -14.92 17.80 3.82
CA LEU A 521 -14.62 16.74 2.87
C LEU A 521 -14.36 17.30 1.45
N PRO A 522 -13.35 16.80 0.72
CA PRO A 522 -13.13 17.15 -0.67
C PRO A 522 -14.26 16.63 -1.57
N PRO A 523 -14.44 17.21 -2.77
CA PRO A 523 -15.42 16.72 -3.73
C PRO A 523 -15.18 15.25 -4.13
N ASP A 524 -13.92 14.81 -4.14
CA ASP A 524 -13.54 13.42 -4.47
C ASP A 524 -14.14 12.39 -3.50
N TYR A 525 -14.46 12.79 -2.26
CA TYR A 525 -15.00 11.87 -1.25
C TYR A 525 -16.44 11.42 -1.53
N SER A 526 -17.19 12.07 -2.42
CA SER A 526 -18.51 11.55 -2.84
C SER A 526 -18.42 10.45 -3.89
N ARG A 527 -17.31 10.39 -4.65
CA ARG A 527 -17.11 9.40 -5.72
C ARG A 527 -16.73 8.02 -5.18
N ILE A 528 -16.30 7.96 -3.92
CA ILE A 528 -15.80 6.75 -3.29
C ILE A 528 -16.87 6.02 -2.47
N PHE A 529 -16.67 4.72 -2.32
CA PHE A 529 -17.54 3.89 -1.50
C PHE A 529 -16.98 3.71 -0.09
N GLN A 530 -17.87 3.74 0.89
CA GLN A 530 -17.58 3.48 2.30
C GLN A 530 -18.29 2.21 2.78
N PHE A 531 -17.57 1.38 3.54
CA PHE A 531 -18.17 0.27 4.27
C PHE A 531 -18.70 0.72 5.63
N GLN A 532 -19.90 0.27 6.00
CA GLN A 532 -20.40 0.40 7.38
C GLN A 532 -19.48 -0.32 8.39
N ASN A 533 -19.07 -1.55 8.06
CA ASN A 533 -18.08 -2.29 8.83
C ASN A 533 -17.23 -3.16 7.89
N PHE A 534 -15.98 -2.76 7.71
CA PHE A 534 -15.06 -3.40 6.78
C PHE A 534 -14.73 -4.85 7.18
N GLU A 535 -14.44 -5.11 8.47
CA GLU A 535 -14.01 -6.45 8.90
C GLU A 535 -15.12 -7.48 8.80
N ARG A 536 -16.35 -7.11 9.16
CA ARG A 536 -17.51 -8.00 9.06
C ARG A 536 -17.78 -8.37 7.61
N THR A 537 -17.79 -7.37 6.73
CA THR A 537 -17.99 -7.56 5.28
C THR A 537 -16.91 -8.46 4.69
N ARG A 538 -15.63 -8.21 5.02
CA ARG A 538 -14.51 -9.05 4.60
C ARG A 538 -14.69 -10.51 5.01
N ARG A 539 -15.06 -10.78 6.27
CA ARG A 539 -15.24 -12.17 6.76
C ARG A 539 -16.40 -12.87 6.06
N ARG A 540 -17.49 -12.14 5.79
CA ARG A 540 -18.65 -12.65 5.07
C ARG A 540 -18.29 -13.02 3.63
N VAL A 541 -17.73 -12.07 2.87
CA VAL A 541 -17.38 -12.26 1.45
C VAL A 541 -16.37 -13.40 1.27
N VAL A 542 -15.36 -13.50 2.13
CA VAL A 542 -14.37 -14.59 2.07
C VAL A 542 -14.99 -15.95 2.44
N ALA A 543 -15.99 -15.97 3.33
CA ALA A 543 -16.68 -17.20 3.69
C ALA A 543 -17.63 -17.66 2.58
N GLU A 544 -18.37 -16.73 1.95
CA GLU A 544 -19.22 -16.98 0.78
C GLU A 544 -18.40 -17.57 -0.36
N ALA A 545 -17.29 -16.92 -0.74
CA ALA A 545 -16.37 -17.41 -1.77
C ALA A 545 -15.73 -18.79 -1.49
N ALA A 546 -15.75 -19.25 -0.23
CA ALA A 546 -15.22 -20.56 0.16
C ALA A 546 -16.32 -21.64 0.25
N GLN A 547 -17.58 -21.26 0.42
CA GLN A 547 -18.75 -22.13 0.52
C GLN A 547 -19.47 -22.32 -0.82
N GLU A 548 -19.18 -21.47 -1.80
CA GLU A 548 -19.69 -21.59 -3.16
C GLU A 548 -19.25 -22.92 -3.79
N GLU A 549 -20.21 -23.82 -3.97
CA GLU A 549 -20.05 -25.05 -4.76
C GLU A 549 -20.59 -24.90 -6.20
N GLU A 550 -21.27 -23.79 -6.48
CA GLU A 550 -21.86 -23.48 -7.78
C GLU A 550 -20.87 -22.66 -8.64
N GLY A 551 -20.16 -23.35 -9.54
CA GLY A 551 -19.17 -22.73 -10.44
C GLY A 551 -18.25 -23.74 -11.12
N ALA A 552 -17.33 -23.25 -11.95
CA ALA A 552 -16.27 -24.08 -12.51
C ALA A 552 -15.26 -24.44 -11.41
N MET A 553 -15.15 -25.73 -11.13
CA MET A 553 -14.33 -26.24 -10.03
C MET A 553 -12.83 -26.12 -10.30
N VAL A 554 -12.06 -26.07 -9.21
CA VAL A 554 -10.59 -26.03 -9.26
C VAL A 554 -10.06 -27.28 -9.97
N GLY A 555 -9.18 -27.12 -10.94
CA GLY A 555 -8.58 -28.21 -11.72
C GLY A 555 -9.19 -28.42 -13.10
N TRP A 556 -10.36 -27.85 -13.37
CA TRP A 556 -10.97 -27.92 -14.69
C TRP A 556 -10.21 -27.04 -15.69
N TYR A 557 -10.08 -27.55 -16.91
CA TYR A 557 -9.58 -26.79 -18.05
C TYR A 557 -10.77 -26.06 -18.68
N VAL A 558 -10.74 -24.73 -18.63
CA VAL A 558 -11.86 -23.87 -19.04
C VAL A 558 -11.41 -22.87 -20.08
N THR A 559 -12.34 -22.47 -20.96
CA THR A 559 -12.20 -21.33 -21.87
C THR A 559 -13.13 -20.21 -21.42
N LEU A 560 -12.56 -19.06 -21.09
CA LEU A 560 -13.25 -17.86 -20.65
C LEU A 560 -13.46 -16.92 -21.82
N HIS A 561 -14.69 -16.43 -22.01
CA HIS A 561 -15.00 -15.39 -22.98
C HIS A 561 -15.13 -14.06 -22.25
N VAL A 562 -14.12 -13.21 -22.35
CA VAL A 562 -14.05 -11.87 -21.75
C VAL A 562 -14.49 -10.85 -22.78
N VAL A 563 -15.40 -9.96 -22.41
CA VAL A 563 -16.01 -8.96 -23.29
C VAL A 563 -15.27 -7.63 -23.20
N ASP A 564 -15.32 -6.83 -24.28
CA ASP A 564 -14.80 -5.45 -24.36
C ASP A 564 -13.30 -5.32 -24.05
N VAL A 565 -12.49 -6.23 -24.60
CA VAL A 565 -11.03 -6.24 -24.41
C VAL A 565 -10.31 -5.55 -25.58
N PRO A 566 -9.34 -4.65 -25.31
CA PRO A 566 -8.54 -4.02 -26.36
C PRO A 566 -7.51 -4.99 -26.99
N PRO A 567 -7.12 -4.80 -28.27
CA PRO A 567 -6.18 -5.67 -28.97
C PRO A 567 -4.77 -5.62 -28.38
N SER A 568 -4.42 -4.56 -27.65
CA SER A 568 -3.14 -4.42 -26.94
C SER A 568 -2.87 -5.59 -25.97
N VAL A 569 -3.91 -6.21 -25.41
CA VAL A 569 -3.80 -7.40 -24.57
C VAL A 569 -3.25 -8.58 -25.38
N MET A 570 -3.77 -8.80 -26.59
CA MET A 570 -3.33 -9.88 -27.48
C MET A 570 -1.90 -9.65 -27.97
N GLU A 571 -1.55 -8.41 -28.33
CA GLU A 571 -0.18 -8.04 -28.71
C GLU A 571 0.80 -8.31 -27.58
N SER A 572 0.43 -7.98 -26.33
CA SER A 572 1.27 -8.25 -25.17
C SER A 572 1.53 -9.75 -24.97
N PHE A 573 0.53 -10.59 -25.23
CA PHE A 573 0.66 -12.05 -25.17
C PHE A 573 1.52 -12.61 -26.31
N GLN A 574 1.37 -12.10 -27.53
CA GLN A 574 2.20 -12.49 -28.68
C GLN A 574 3.67 -12.13 -28.48
N ARG A 575 3.97 -11.05 -27.74
CA ARG A 575 5.33 -10.70 -27.31
C ARG A 575 5.90 -11.64 -26.23
N GLY A 576 5.16 -12.66 -25.81
CA GLY A 576 5.61 -13.68 -24.86
C GLY A 576 5.28 -13.38 -23.39
N ARG A 577 4.49 -12.35 -23.09
CA ARG A 577 4.11 -12.05 -21.70
C ARG A 577 2.97 -12.94 -21.21
N PRO A 578 3.05 -13.46 -19.98
CA PRO A 578 2.00 -14.29 -19.41
C PRO A 578 0.77 -13.45 -19.09
N LEU A 579 -0.40 -13.90 -19.54
CA LEU A 579 -1.67 -13.30 -19.13
C LEU A 579 -2.23 -14.03 -17.91
N LEU A 580 -2.42 -13.26 -16.83
CA LEU A 580 -3.00 -13.72 -15.58
C LEU A 580 -4.40 -13.10 -15.41
N LEU A 581 -5.39 -13.98 -15.27
CA LEU A 581 -6.77 -13.62 -15.01
C LEU A 581 -7.13 -13.97 -13.57
N VAL A 582 -7.73 -13.03 -12.85
CA VAL A 582 -8.15 -13.22 -11.45
C VAL A 582 -9.61 -12.81 -11.31
N SER A 583 -10.44 -13.65 -10.71
CA SER A 583 -11.79 -13.23 -10.34
C SER A 583 -11.74 -12.29 -9.15
N LEU A 584 -12.41 -11.17 -9.30
CA LEU A 584 -12.59 -10.19 -8.25
C LEU A 584 -13.67 -10.66 -7.26
N LEU A 585 -13.47 -10.32 -5.99
CA LEU A 585 -14.50 -10.51 -4.98
C LEU A 585 -15.56 -9.40 -5.07
N PRO A 586 -16.76 -9.63 -4.53
CA PRO A 586 -17.79 -8.62 -4.45
C PRO A 586 -17.27 -7.27 -3.90
N HIS A 587 -17.54 -6.21 -4.64
CA HIS A 587 -17.15 -4.82 -4.34
C HIS A 587 -15.65 -4.47 -4.51
N GLU A 588 -14.81 -5.34 -5.09
CA GLU A 588 -13.39 -5.02 -5.32
C GLU A 588 -13.13 -4.07 -6.51
N GLN A 589 -14.11 -3.84 -7.39
CA GLN A 589 -14.02 -2.85 -8.46
C GLN A 589 -14.22 -1.41 -7.97
N LYS A 590 -14.90 -1.27 -6.82
CA LYS A 590 -15.31 0.04 -6.29
C LYS A 590 -14.13 0.81 -5.72
N MET A 591 -14.07 2.11 -5.98
CA MET A 591 -13.03 2.99 -5.46
C MET A 591 -13.24 3.32 -3.97
N SER A 592 -12.16 3.31 -3.19
CA SER A 592 -12.16 3.76 -1.79
C SER A 592 -10.78 4.28 -1.38
N VAL A 593 -10.65 4.69 -0.12
CA VAL A 593 -9.34 5.07 0.46
C VAL A 593 -8.70 3.82 1.05
N MET A 594 -7.63 3.35 0.40
CA MET A 594 -6.82 2.23 0.85
C MET A 594 -5.68 2.70 1.76
N HIS A 595 -5.45 1.94 2.83
CA HIS A 595 -4.32 2.14 3.74
C HIS A 595 -3.36 0.96 3.67
N MET A 596 -2.10 1.26 3.36
CA MET A 596 -1.03 0.28 3.23
C MET A 596 0.02 0.55 4.30
N LEU A 597 0.39 -0.50 5.04
CA LEU A 597 1.47 -0.42 6.03
C LEU A 597 2.78 -0.81 5.34
N VAL A 598 3.70 0.14 5.23
CA VAL A 598 4.96 -0.04 4.49
C VAL A 598 6.18 0.24 5.36
N HIS A 599 7.24 -0.49 5.09
CA HIS A 599 8.59 -0.23 5.59
C HIS A 599 9.47 0.13 4.41
N ARG A 600 10.35 1.11 4.61
CA ARG A 600 11.33 1.47 3.60
C ARG A 600 12.29 0.31 3.37
N HIS A 601 12.62 0.06 2.11
CA HIS A 601 13.57 -0.98 1.73
C HIS A 601 15.00 -0.47 1.98
N PRO A 602 15.89 -1.26 2.62
CA PRO A 602 17.23 -0.80 2.98
C PRO A 602 18.13 -0.44 1.79
N SER A 603 17.85 -0.95 0.59
CA SER A 603 18.66 -0.65 -0.60
C SER A 603 18.49 0.79 -1.11
N ASN A 604 17.40 1.47 -0.75
CA ASN A 604 17.12 2.80 -1.26
C ASN A 604 17.27 3.87 -0.15
N THR A 605 18.33 4.65 -0.25
CA THR A 605 18.69 5.76 0.66
C THR A 605 18.16 7.13 0.20
N GLU A 606 17.47 7.21 -0.93
CA GLU A 606 16.87 8.46 -1.43
C GLU A 606 15.69 8.96 -0.57
N PRO A 607 15.63 10.26 -0.22
CA PRO A 607 14.52 10.84 0.51
C PRO A 607 13.29 11.00 -0.39
N ILE A 608 12.21 10.29 -0.06
CA ILE A 608 10.96 10.31 -0.85
C ILE A 608 9.93 11.19 -0.17
N LYS A 609 9.38 12.14 -0.93
CA LYS A 609 8.41 13.11 -0.42
C LYS A 609 7.00 12.52 -0.45
N SER A 610 6.19 12.95 0.51
CA SER A 610 4.75 12.64 0.56
C SER A 610 4.06 13.31 -0.63
N LYS A 611 3.13 12.60 -1.28
CA LYS A 611 2.44 12.99 -2.53
C LYS A 611 3.30 12.98 -3.79
N GLU A 612 4.50 12.43 -3.74
CA GLU A 612 5.24 12.03 -4.95
C GLU A 612 4.53 10.86 -5.62
N GLU A 613 4.63 10.73 -6.94
CA GLU A 613 4.02 9.63 -7.67
C GLU A 613 4.84 8.35 -7.51
N LEU A 614 4.18 7.26 -7.12
CA LEU A 614 4.80 5.95 -6.93
C LEU A 614 3.99 4.88 -7.64
N VAL A 615 4.68 3.82 -8.08
CA VAL A 615 4.06 2.64 -8.69
C VAL A 615 3.76 1.64 -7.57
N PHE A 616 2.50 1.29 -7.41
CA PHE A 616 2.05 0.31 -6.44
C PHE A 616 1.77 -1.03 -7.11
N GLN A 617 2.23 -2.10 -6.48
CA GLN A 617 1.72 -3.44 -6.72
C GLN A 617 1.03 -3.93 -5.44
N CYS A 618 -0.32 -3.92 -5.43
CA CYS A 618 -1.14 -4.37 -4.32
C CYS A 618 -1.80 -5.71 -4.66
N GLY A 619 -1.22 -6.81 -4.18
CA GLY A 619 -1.67 -8.16 -4.54
C GLY A 619 -1.56 -8.40 -6.05
N PHE A 620 -2.70 -8.47 -6.74
CA PHE A 620 -2.77 -8.67 -8.19
C PHE A 620 -2.83 -7.35 -8.98
N ARG A 621 -3.27 -6.25 -8.36
CA ARG A 621 -3.42 -4.97 -9.04
C ARG A 621 -2.09 -4.21 -9.10
N ARG A 622 -1.85 -3.54 -10.21
CA ARG A 622 -0.77 -2.55 -10.39
C ARG A 622 -1.38 -1.22 -10.78
N PHE A 623 -0.85 -0.13 -10.25
CA PHE A 623 -1.30 1.22 -10.57
C PHE A 623 -0.28 2.26 -10.13
N ARG A 624 -0.33 3.45 -10.72
CA ARG A 624 0.40 4.64 -10.26
C ARG A 624 -0.51 5.47 -9.37
N ALA A 625 0.04 6.03 -8.30
CA ALA A 625 -0.68 6.98 -7.46
C ALA A 625 0.25 7.77 -6.54
N SER A 626 -0.27 8.88 -6.01
CA SER A 626 0.44 9.77 -5.09
C SER A 626 -0.03 9.57 -3.65
N PRO A 627 0.66 8.76 -2.83
CA PRO A 627 0.22 8.45 -1.47
C PRO A 627 0.44 9.62 -0.52
N THR A 628 -0.37 9.66 0.53
CA THR A 628 -0.11 10.49 1.71
C THR A 628 0.47 9.63 2.83
N PHE A 629 1.62 10.03 3.35
CA PHE A 629 2.31 9.33 4.44
C PHE A 629 1.75 9.75 5.80
N SER A 630 1.53 8.77 6.66
CA SER A 630 1.04 8.98 8.03
C SER A 630 1.67 8.00 9.01
N GLN A 631 1.75 8.39 10.28
CA GLN A 631 2.24 7.51 11.33
C GLN A 631 1.31 6.32 11.58
N HIS A 632 1.89 5.16 11.87
CA HIS A 632 1.14 3.99 12.33
C HIS A 632 0.88 4.07 13.83
N THR A 633 -0.29 4.61 14.20
CA THR A 633 -0.76 4.71 15.59
C THR A 633 -2.14 4.05 15.75
N ALA A 634 -2.50 3.70 16.99
CA ALA A 634 -3.82 3.15 17.32
C ALA A 634 -4.90 4.23 17.62
N ALA A 635 -4.52 5.51 17.60
CA ALA A 635 -5.45 6.63 17.81
C ALA A 635 -6.19 6.97 16.50
N ASP A 636 -7.30 7.70 16.61
CA ASP A 636 -8.12 8.06 15.43
C ASP A 636 -7.44 9.09 14.51
N LYS A 637 -6.57 9.92 15.10
CA LYS A 637 -5.78 10.93 14.38
C LYS A 637 -4.37 10.42 14.15
N HIS A 638 -3.91 10.58 12.92
CA HIS A 638 -2.57 10.20 12.51
C HIS A 638 -1.82 11.43 12.01
N LYS A 639 -0.60 11.63 12.51
CA LYS A 639 0.26 12.71 12.06
C LYS A 639 0.73 12.38 10.63
N MET A 640 0.59 13.34 9.72
CA MET A 640 1.18 13.26 8.39
C MET A 640 2.71 13.34 8.51
N GLU A 641 3.41 12.50 7.78
CA GLU A 641 4.86 12.63 7.58
C GLU A 641 5.16 13.24 6.21
N ARG A 642 6.17 14.10 6.14
CA ARG A 642 6.60 14.74 4.90
C ARG A 642 7.48 13.82 4.05
N PHE A 643 8.29 13.00 4.71
CA PHE A 643 9.21 12.06 4.09
C PHE A 643 8.96 10.64 4.59
N LEU A 644 9.36 9.65 3.79
CA LEU A 644 9.34 8.25 4.19
C LEU A 644 10.47 7.96 5.20
N ARG A 645 10.10 7.51 6.41
CA ARG A 645 11.06 7.15 7.47
C ARG A 645 11.74 5.82 7.18
N ALA A 646 13.03 5.72 7.51
CA ALA A 646 13.79 4.48 7.40
C ALA A 646 13.47 3.48 8.53
N ASP A 647 13.45 3.96 9.78
CA ASP A 647 13.42 3.05 10.95
C ASP A 647 12.02 2.57 11.34
N ALA A 648 10.97 3.26 10.88
CA ALA A 648 9.62 3.08 11.40
C ALA A 648 8.60 2.78 10.29
N PRO A 649 7.63 1.88 10.55
CA PRO A 649 6.53 1.65 9.62
C PRO A 649 5.73 2.92 9.40
N THR A 650 5.46 3.21 8.14
CA THR A 650 4.65 4.34 7.70
C THR A 650 3.38 3.81 7.02
N VAL A 651 2.24 4.48 7.23
CA VAL A 651 1.00 4.15 6.54
C VAL A 651 0.83 5.07 5.34
N MET A 652 0.81 4.50 4.14
CA MET A 652 0.48 5.17 2.89
C MET A 652 -1.03 5.11 2.68
N SER A 653 -1.66 6.27 2.48
CA SER A 653 -3.10 6.39 2.18
C SER A 653 -3.30 6.93 0.77
N VAL A 654 -4.12 6.24 -0.02
CA VAL A 654 -4.31 6.51 -1.45
C VAL A 654 -5.74 6.15 -1.89
N TYR A 655 -6.26 6.82 -2.92
CA TYR A 655 -7.48 6.36 -3.59
C TYR A 655 -7.13 5.22 -4.54
N ALA A 656 -7.76 4.07 -4.34
CA ALA A 656 -7.56 2.90 -5.18
C ALA A 656 -8.76 1.93 -5.06
N PRO A 657 -8.94 1.01 -6.04
CA PRO A 657 -10.00 0.01 -5.99
C PRO A 657 -9.85 -0.89 -4.76
N ILE A 658 -10.95 -1.12 -4.06
CA ILE A 658 -10.98 -1.89 -2.82
C ILE A 658 -10.36 -3.27 -3.05
N THR A 659 -9.41 -3.64 -2.21
CA THR A 659 -8.86 -5.00 -2.19
C THR A 659 -8.99 -5.56 -0.78
N PHE A 660 -9.48 -6.79 -0.64
CA PHE A 660 -9.58 -7.39 0.69
C PHE A 660 -8.22 -7.92 1.20
N PRO A 661 -7.79 -7.55 2.43
CA PRO A 661 -6.60 -8.10 3.07
C PRO A 661 -6.73 -9.61 3.35
N THR A 662 -5.64 -10.37 3.40
CA THR A 662 -4.22 -9.96 3.36
C THR A 662 -3.71 -9.87 1.92
N ALA A 663 -3.05 -8.77 1.53
CA ALA A 663 -2.34 -8.61 0.26
C ALA A 663 -0.96 -7.99 0.52
N GLY A 664 0.08 -8.52 -0.11
CA GLY A 664 1.42 -7.92 -0.10
C GLY A 664 1.42 -6.65 -0.95
N VAL A 665 2.18 -5.65 -0.52
CA VAL A 665 2.31 -4.36 -1.22
C VAL A 665 3.80 -4.13 -1.53
N LEU A 666 4.09 -3.90 -2.80
CA LEU A 666 5.38 -3.37 -3.26
C LEU A 666 5.17 -1.95 -3.74
N VAL A 667 6.13 -1.08 -3.43
CA VAL A 667 6.13 0.31 -3.88
C VAL A 667 7.43 0.56 -4.61
N PHE A 668 7.30 0.97 -5.87
CA PHE A 668 8.42 1.32 -6.72
C PHE A 668 8.42 2.81 -7.04
N LYS A 669 9.61 3.37 -7.20
CA LYS A 669 9.81 4.69 -7.81
C LYS A 669 10.34 4.47 -9.22
N GLN A 670 9.72 5.11 -10.20
CA GLN A 670 10.19 5.08 -11.58
C GLN A 670 11.27 6.16 -11.75
N ARG A 671 12.43 5.76 -12.28
CA ARG A 671 13.48 6.67 -12.74
C ARG A 671 13.12 7.23 -14.13
N ASP A 672 13.80 8.28 -14.55
CA ASP A 672 13.59 8.91 -15.86
C ASP A 672 13.94 7.96 -17.01
N ASN A 673 14.91 7.07 -16.80
CA ASN A 673 15.25 5.97 -17.72
C ASN A 673 14.17 4.88 -17.83
N GLY A 674 13.11 4.92 -17.02
CA GLY A 674 12.05 3.89 -16.98
C GLY A 674 12.36 2.67 -16.12
N MET A 675 13.52 2.62 -15.44
CA MET A 675 13.81 1.60 -14.43
C MET A 675 12.98 1.82 -13.17
N GLN A 676 12.59 0.73 -12.50
CA GLN A 676 11.77 0.78 -11.29
C GLN A 676 12.61 0.35 -10.07
N ASP A 677 12.81 1.27 -9.13
CA ASP A 677 13.51 0.97 -7.88
C ASP A 677 12.55 0.58 -6.77
N LEU A 678 12.87 -0.49 -6.05
CA LEU A 678 12.10 -0.92 -4.90
C LEU A 678 12.35 0.04 -3.73
N VAL A 679 11.33 0.85 -3.42
CA VAL A 679 11.37 1.86 -2.37
C VAL A 679 10.94 1.30 -1.03
N ALA A 680 9.81 0.60 -1.04
CA ALA A 680 9.16 0.15 0.19
C ALA A 680 8.44 -1.17 -0.02
N THR A 681 8.41 -1.94 1.05
CA THR A 681 7.74 -3.25 1.12
C THR A 681 6.74 -3.25 2.26
N GLY A 682 5.60 -3.88 2.06
CA GLY A 682 4.51 -3.76 3.02
C GLY A 682 3.37 -4.72 2.83
N SER A 683 2.30 -4.45 3.56
CA SER A 683 1.06 -5.19 3.48
C SER A 683 -0.14 -4.26 3.55
N LEU A 684 -1.25 -4.69 2.95
CA LEU A 684 -2.50 -3.96 3.00
C LEU A 684 -3.12 -4.04 4.41
N LEU A 685 -3.39 -2.88 5.02
CA LEU A 685 -3.96 -2.79 6.36
C LEU A 685 -5.49 -2.86 6.32
N SER A 686 -6.12 -1.84 5.74
CA SER A 686 -7.59 -1.71 5.66
C SER A 686 -8.01 -0.72 4.58
N CYS A 687 -9.29 -0.74 4.21
CA CYS A 687 -9.90 0.27 3.35
C CYS A 687 -10.90 1.06 4.19
N ASN A 688 -10.60 2.32 4.53
CA ASN A 688 -11.49 3.16 5.33
C ASN A 688 -11.29 4.67 5.06
N PRO A 689 -12.27 5.38 4.49
CA PRO A 689 -12.17 6.84 4.30
C PRO A 689 -12.17 7.65 5.60
N GLN A 690 -12.59 7.09 6.74
CA GLN A 690 -12.70 7.82 8.02
C GLN A 690 -11.37 8.03 8.74
N ARG A 691 -10.26 7.44 8.27
CA ARG A 691 -8.95 7.62 8.91
C ARG A 691 -8.49 9.08 8.77
N VAL A 692 -8.36 9.79 9.90
CA VAL A 692 -8.01 11.22 9.89
C VAL A 692 -6.50 11.40 9.85
N VAL A 693 -5.98 11.93 8.73
CA VAL A 693 -4.57 12.31 8.58
C VAL A 693 -4.43 13.82 8.75
N LEU A 694 -3.64 14.24 9.73
CA LEU A 694 -3.44 15.64 10.09
C LEU A 694 -2.01 16.10 9.77
N LYS A 695 -1.89 17.11 8.91
CA LYS A 695 -0.64 17.85 8.72
C LYS A 695 -0.45 18.81 9.87
N ARG A 696 0.65 18.64 10.59
CA ARG A 696 1.13 19.57 11.61
C ARG A 696 2.02 20.62 10.96
N ILE A 697 1.90 21.86 11.40
CA ILE A 697 2.88 22.91 11.18
C ILE A 697 3.26 23.49 12.54
N VAL A 698 4.52 23.89 12.68
CA VAL A 698 5.05 24.49 13.89
C VAL A 698 5.55 25.88 13.55
N LEU A 699 4.93 26.90 14.11
CA LEU A 699 5.44 28.28 14.01
C LEU A 699 6.39 28.51 15.17
N SER A 700 7.61 28.94 14.87
CA SER A 700 8.67 29.23 15.83
C SER A 700 8.64 30.71 16.24
N GLY A 701 9.09 31.01 17.45
CA GLY A 701 9.20 32.37 17.97
C GLY A 701 10.26 32.45 19.06
N HIS A 702 10.92 33.59 19.13
CA HIS A 702 12.03 33.80 20.04
C HIS A 702 11.59 34.63 21.27
N PRO A 703 11.83 34.18 22.51
CA PRO A 703 11.58 34.98 23.71
C PRO A 703 12.58 36.14 23.79
N PHE A 704 12.10 37.37 23.89
CA PHE A 704 12.95 38.57 23.96
C PHE A 704 13.08 39.10 25.39
N LYS A 705 11.96 39.47 26.03
CA LYS A 705 11.94 39.93 27.42
C LYS A 705 11.31 38.87 28.31
N ILE A 706 12.07 38.30 29.25
CA ILE A 706 11.61 37.23 30.13
C ILE A 706 11.41 37.77 31.55
N ASN A 707 10.18 37.75 32.03
CA ASN A 707 9.85 37.94 33.44
C ASN A 707 9.62 36.58 34.08
N ARG A 708 9.29 36.54 35.38
CA ARG A 708 9.11 35.28 36.14
C ARG A 708 8.17 34.27 35.47
N ARG A 709 6.94 34.66 35.10
CA ARG A 709 5.94 33.78 34.47
C ARG A 709 5.41 34.28 33.12
N SER A 710 5.87 35.44 32.69
CA SER A 710 5.45 36.07 31.44
C SER A 710 6.67 36.39 30.59
N ALA A 711 6.58 36.17 29.28
CA ALA A 711 7.64 36.54 28.35
C ALA A 711 7.06 37.26 27.14
N VAL A 712 7.79 38.23 26.61
CA VAL A 712 7.49 38.86 25.32
C VAL A 712 8.17 38.05 24.23
N VAL A 713 7.40 37.53 23.28
CA VAL A 713 7.87 36.72 22.15
C VAL A 713 7.87 37.58 20.88
N ARG A 714 8.89 37.42 20.05
CA ARG A 714 9.03 38.06 18.72
C ARG A 714 9.26 37.03 17.62
N TYR A 715 9.10 37.45 16.37
CA TYR A 715 9.34 36.65 15.15
C TYR A 715 8.41 35.45 14.93
N MET A 716 7.35 35.30 15.73
CA MET A 716 6.30 34.31 15.44
C MET A 716 5.25 34.86 14.46
N PHE A 717 4.88 36.12 14.62
CA PHE A 717 3.96 36.85 13.77
C PHE A 717 4.51 38.25 13.50
N PHE A 718 3.98 38.90 12.46
CA PHE A 718 4.35 40.26 12.09
C PHE A 718 3.19 41.26 12.22
N ASN A 719 1.94 40.76 12.22
CA ASN A 719 0.74 41.57 12.37
C ASN A 719 0.09 41.39 13.74
N ARG A 720 -0.54 42.47 14.24
CA ARG A 720 -1.34 42.43 15.48
C ARG A 720 -2.57 41.52 15.37
N ASP A 721 -3.27 41.58 14.24
CA ASP A 721 -4.49 40.80 14.02
C ASP A 721 -4.24 39.29 14.01
N ASP A 722 -3.10 38.88 13.46
CA ASP A 722 -2.70 37.47 13.44
C ASP A 722 -2.58 36.92 14.87
N ILE A 723 -2.03 37.70 15.80
CA ILE A 723 -1.93 37.31 17.21
C ILE A 723 -3.32 37.15 17.85
N LEU A 724 -4.25 38.04 17.53
CA LEU A 724 -5.63 37.96 18.05
C LEU A 724 -6.34 36.71 17.52
N TRP A 725 -6.18 36.40 16.23
CA TRP A 725 -6.72 35.19 15.61
C TRP A 725 -6.19 33.91 16.26
N PHE A 726 -4.88 33.83 16.51
CA PHE A 726 -4.25 32.65 17.11
C PHE A 726 -4.22 32.65 18.64
N LYS A 727 -4.84 33.64 19.31
CA LYS A 727 -4.89 33.74 20.78
C LYS A 727 -5.41 32.49 21.50
N PRO A 728 -6.42 31.75 20.99
CA PRO A 728 -6.91 30.54 21.65
C PRO A 728 -5.94 29.35 21.64
N VAL A 729 -4.87 29.40 20.84
CA VAL A 729 -3.95 28.28 20.64
C VAL A 729 -2.94 28.17 21.79
N GLU A 730 -2.73 26.96 22.30
CA GLU A 730 -1.71 26.69 23.30
C GLU A 730 -0.29 26.75 22.71
N LEU A 731 0.60 27.44 23.40
CA LEU A 731 2.03 27.51 23.11
C LEU A 731 2.77 26.42 23.87
N ARG A 732 3.82 25.89 23.25
CA ARG A 732 4.77 24.96 23.86
C ARG A 732 6.19 25.44 23.62
N THR A 733 7.15 25.01 24.43
CA THR A 733 8.58 25.32 24.17
C THR A 733 9.40 24.06 23.94
N LYS A 734 10.62 24.18 23.40
CA LYS A 734 11.50 23.03 23.13
C LYS A 734 11.87 22.31 24.44
N TRP A 735 11.92 23.06 25.54
CA TRP A 735 12.18 22.56 26.89
C TRP A 735 10.92 22.09 27.64
N GLY A 736 9.79 21.95 26.95
CA GLY A 736 8.58 21.34 27.50
C GLY A 736 7.70 22.26 28.35
N ARG A 737 7.90 23.58 28.31
CA ARG A 737 7.01 24.56 28.97
C ARG A 737 5.72 24.72 28.18
N ARG A 738 4.63 25.07 28.88
CA ARG A 738 3.30 25.29 28.27
C ARG A 738 2.81 26.68 28.62
N GLY A 739 2.20 27.35 27.65
CA GLY A 739 1.72 28.71 27.83
C GLY A 739 0.59 29.08 26.87
N HIS A 740 0.14 30.31 26.99
CA HIS A 740 -0.87 30.92 26.11
C HIS A 740 -0.54 32.39 25.88
N ILE A 741 -1.10 32.95 24.80
CA ILE A 741 -0.97 34.36 24.45
C ILE A 741 -1.90 35.18 25.35
N LYS A 742 -1.37 36.22 25.99
CA LYS A 742 -2.16 37.14 26.81
C LYS A 742 -2.69 38.31 25.97
N GLU A 743 -1.79 39.06 25.36
CA GLU A 743 -2.08 40.28 24.61
C GLU A 743 -1.02 40.53 23.54
N PRO A 744 -1.41 41.04 22.34
CA PRO A 744 -0.45 41.60 21.39
C PRO A 744 0.13 42.91 21.92
N LEU A 745 1.37 43.20 21.56
CA LEU A 745 2.10 44.43 21.89
C LEU A 745 2.52 45.11 20.59
N GLY A 746 2.18 46.41 20.45
CA GLY A 746 2.51 47.19 19.26
C GLY A 746 1.86 46.68 17.98
N THR A 747 2.42 47.09 16.84
CA THR A 747 1.96 46.78 15.48
C THR A 747 2.74 45.63 14.84
N HIS A 748 4.04 45.50 15.14
CA HIS A 748 4.99 44.57 14.51
C HIS A 748 4.96 43.12 15.03
N GLY A 749 3.80 42.64 15.52
CA GLY A 749 3.63 41.23 15.87
C GLY A 749 4.38 40.77 17.15
N HIS A 750 4.72 41.69 18.05
CA HIS A 750 5.17 41.30 19.39
C HIS A 750 3.98 40.84 20.23
N MET A 751 4.18 39.85 21.07
CA MET A 751 3.11 39.35 21.95
C MET A 751 3.63 39.00 23.34
N LYS A 752 2.79 39.25 24.34
CA LYS A 752 3.05 38.84 25.71
C LYS A 752 2.40 37.49 25.95
N CYS A 753 3.21 36.53 26.35
CA CYS A 753 2.79 35.16 26.63
C CYS A 753 2.95 34.85 28.12
N VAL A 754 2.06 34.03 28.66
CA VAL A 754 2.13 33.52 30.03
C VAL A 754 2.43 32.03 29.98
N PHE A 755 3.37 31.58 30.80
CA PHE A 755 3.82 30.19 30.86
C PHE A 755 3.68 29.63 32.28
N ASP A 756 3.69 28.31 32.37
CA ASP A 756 3.68 27.56 33.64
C ASP A 756 4.87 27.91 34.54
N ASN A 757 6.05 28.06 33.94
CA ASN A 757 7.32 28.34 34.61
C ASN A 757 8.15 29.37 33.83
N GLN A 758 9.25 29.84 34.45
CA GLN A 758 10.16 30.79 33.81
C GLN A 758 10.87 30.18 32.61
N LEU A 759 10.92 30.92 31.50
CA LEU A 759 11.64 30.53 30.28
C LEU A 759 13.14 30.81 30.39
N ARG A 760 13.93 30.07 29.62
CA ARG A 760 15.35 30.39 29.38
C ARG A 760 15.47 31.27 28.15
N SER A 761 16.53 32.09 28.08
CA SER A 761 16.79 32.95 26.92
C SER A 761 17.01 32.14 25.63
N GLN A 762 17.65 30.97 25.73
CA GLN A 762 17.89 30.04 24.63
C GLN A 762 16.66 29.17 24.25
N ASP A 763 15.52 29.36 24.91
CA ASP A 763 14.33 28.57 24.61
C ASP A 763 13.66 29.08 23.32
N THR A 764 12.98 28.20 22.60
CA THR A 764 12.17 28.56 21.42
C THR A 764 10.72 28.27 21.72
N VAL A 765 9.88 29.30 21.58
CA VAL A 765 8.43 29.17 21.72
C VAL A 765 7.89 28.64 20.40
N MET A 766 7.00 27.67 20.47
CA MET A 766 6.44 26.97 19.33
C MET A 766 4.91 26.91 19.46
N MET A 767 4.22 27.16 18.36
CA MET A 767 2.78 26.99 18.25
C MET A 767 2.47 25.86 17.26
N ASN A 768 1.64 24.90 17.66
CA ASN A 768 1.22 23.81 16.78
C ASN A 768 -0.13 24.09 16.16
N LEU A 769 -0.17 24.07 14.83
CA LEU A 769 -1.41 24.14 14.07
C LEU A 769 -1.59 22.85 13.26
N TYR A 770 -2.84 22.41 13.13
CA TYR A 770 -3.21 21.17 12.47
C TYR A 770 -4.25 21.40 11.38
N LYS A 771 -4.09 20.72 10.26
CA LYS A 771 -5.05 20.68 9.16
C LYS A 771 -5.23 19.25 8.70
N ARG A 772 -6.47 18.84 8.41
CA ARG A 772 -6.73 17.55 7.77
C ARG A 772 -6.28 17.57 6.32
N VAL A 773 -5.54 16.53 5.93
CA VAL A 773 -5.05 16.35 4.57
C VAL A 773 -5.60 15.06 4.02
N TYR A 774 -6.04 15.13 2.77
CA TYR A 774 -6.57 14.02 2.01
C TYR A 774 -5.56 13.61 0.93
N PRO A 775 -5.58 12.35 0.47
CA PRO A 775 -4.84 11.94 -0.71
C PRO A 775 -5.32 12.71 -1.95
N ARG A 776 -4.47 12.77 -2.98
CA ARG A 776 -4.83 13.34 -4.29
C ARG A 776 -5.41 12.23 -5.16
N TRP A 777 -6.37 12.57 -6.02
CA TRP A 777 -6.90 11.67 -7.03
C TRP A 777 -5.93 11.58 -8.21
N THR A 778 -4.97 10.66 -8.12
CA THR A 778 -3.96 10.41 -9.18
C THR A 778 -3.86 8.92 -9.51
N TYR A 779 -4.97 8.20 -9.34
CA TYR A 779 -5.03 6.77 -9.64
C TYR A 779 -4.99 6.55 -11.15
N ASP A 780 -3.94 5.89 -11.62
CA ASP A 780 -3.82 5.42 -13.00
C ASP A 780 -3.59 3.90 -13.02
N PRO A 781 -4.52 3.09 -13.58
CA PRO A 781 -4.32 1.66 -13.77
C PRO A 781 -3.14 1.31 -14.67
N TYR A 782 -2.76 2.20 -15.59
CA TYR A 782 -1.67 1.96 -16.53
C TYR A 782 -0.32 2.15 -15.85
N VAL A 783 0.54 1.12 -15.95
CA VAL A 783 1.91 1.17 -15.46
C VAL A 783 2.84 0.92 -16.63
N PRO A 784 3.75 1.86 -16.95
CA PRO A 784 4.78 1.65 -17.95
C PRO A 784 5.62 0.42 -17.64
N LEU A 785 6.06 -0.24 -18.70
CA LEU A 785 6.89 -1.42 -18.60
C LEU A 785 8.31 -1.02 -18.17
N PRO A 786 8.87 -1.65 -17.13
CA PRO A 786 10.18 -1.31 -16.64
C PRO A 786 11.24 -1.84 -17.61
N LEU A 787 12.31 -1.07 -17.76
CA LEU A 787 13.54 -1.61 -18.31
C LEU A 787 14.21 -2.54 -17.27
N PRO A 788 15.04 -3.49 -17.72
CA PRO A 788 15.82 -4.34 -16.83
C PRO A 788 16.57 -3.50 -15.79
N TRP A 789 16.41 -3.85 -14.51
CA TRP A 789 17.03 -3.09 -13.43
C TRP A 789 18.53 -3.34 -13.42
N VAL A 790 19.31 -2.27 -13.30
CA VAL A 790 20.76 -2.34 -13.11
C VAL A 790 21.12 -1.57 -11.85
N LYS A 791 22.02 -2.12 -11.05
CA LYS A 791 22.54 -1.42 -9.88
C LYS A 791 23.36 -0.23 -10.36
N GLN A 792 22.96 0.98 -9.97
CA GLN A 792 23.80 2.15 -10.12
C GLN A 792 24.97 2.01 -9.14
N GLU A 793 26.19 1.93 -9.64
CA GLU A 793 27.37 2.13 -8.82
C GLU A 793 27.33 3.59 -8.37
N GLN A 794 26.90 3.82 -7.13
CA GLN A 794 27.24 5.07 -6.46
C GLN A 794 28.77 5.05 -6.35
N SER A 795 29.44 5.97 -7.03
CA SER A 795 30.81 6.36 -6.69
C SER A 795 30.77 6.82 -5.25
N VAL A 796 31.00 5.90 -4.32
CA VAL A 796 31.24 6.24 -2.93
C VAL A 796 32.55 6.99 -2.95
N ASP A 797 32.49 8.29 -2.65
CA ASP A 797 33.67 9.09 -2.36
C ASP A 797 34.57 8.33 -1.39
N GLU A 798 35.75 7.92 -1.85
CA GLU A 798 36.81 7.30 -1.03
C GLU A 798 37.41 8.28 0.00
N ASN A 799 36.76 9.41 0.28
CA ASN A 799 37.28 10.49 1.12
C ASN A 799 36.82 10.45 2.60
N GLU A 800 35.96 9.52 3.01
CA GLU A 800 35.55 9.40 4.43
C GLU A 800 36.45 8.48 5.29
N GLU A 801 37.57 7.96 4.78
CA GLU A 801 38.58 7.22 5.58
C GLU A 801 39.80 8.06 6.01
N MET A 802 39.80 9.38 5.81
CA MET A 802 40.83 10.27 6.37
C MET A 802 40.23 11.44 7.18
N GLU A 803 39.66 11.13 8.35
CA GLU A 803 39.66 12.03 9.53
C GLU A 803 39.78 11.24 10.85
#